data_AF-A0A3D4UR80-F1
#
_entry.id   AF-A0A3D4UR80-F1
#
_cell.length_a   1.000
_cell.length_b   1.000
_cell.length_c   1.000
_cell.angle_alpha   90.00
_cell.angle_beta   90.00
_cell.angle_gamma   90.00
#
_symmetry.space_group_name_H-M   'P 1'
#
loop_
_entity.id
_entity.type
_entity.pdbx_description
1 polymer ?
#
loop_
_entity_poly.entity_id
_entity_poly.type
_entity_poly.pdbx_seq_one_letter_code
_entity_poly.pdbx_strand_id
1 'polypeptide(L)'
;MAANASYDGKGALFEAIVGGHNRKYWSIESEFPMFDVSELKGGLIPVRMGGKGQSNTLHLEDKEGNEYVLRSVDKQAGKIWDENLKKTFALDVAQDQFSILNPYGALIIPTLANAIGVYHTNPKIYYVPDDPMLGRYGDEIGGQLGLFEEKPDNDMSHLESVGRSEEVVAYRDMIREVDGDIDHRVDQEMFIRARLLDMLIGDWDRHSDQWRWATFEPEDEQGKIYRPIPRDRDVAFMKMDGIVPTIMKFGSFFQYQNFGESYGNLVGLNYNSLSQARRFTNQVNHEDWARIALEVTTNLTDSVIEQAVRSYPSEVFEKYGEETIKHLKVRRDLLPEIAEEYYSMLNTVVSIPGSHKRERFVVETLDRDRTKVEVYKLTGKGKLREKYYERIFTDKETDELRLFGMSGNDEFILKGEANNKTRILVVGGPGEDIFNTNELNKKASRDVEIFDSEKGTTVISNYKVHKHLTDDPTVSKYNYEYDFRWNRIFPGYYFEYNSFDGIFLGGGPQVVRYGFRKFPAVSHYLRFNYAPKTGASNLKYDGTWFQRVRSWDLNVSSEVLFPKSFRNFFGLGNETTLQSRSNKFYRARLSRYAFEGSLSQSVNQVLSVELGNRLSATIIDDNSDESNILNELGNGFS
;
A
#
# COMPACT_ATOMS: atom_id res chain seq x y z
N MET A 1 -27.76 -10.79 -21.69
CA MET A 1 -26.95 -11.81 -20.97
C MET A 1 -26.45 -11.24 -19.65
N ALA A 2 -26.16 -12.06 -18.65
CA ALA A 2 -25.52 -11.60 -17.42
C ALA A 2 -23.99 -11.61 -17.54
N ALA A 3 -23.28 -10.82 -16.74
CA ALA A 3 -21.81 -10.80 -16.73
C ALA A 3 -21.21 -12.14 -16.30
N ASN A 4 -21.72 -12.71 -15.20
CA ASN A 4 -21.51 -14.11 -14.82
C ASN A 4 -22.55 -14.53 -13.77
N ALA A 5 -23.60 -15.24 -14.20
CA ALA A 5 -24.66 -15.68 -13.29
C ALA A 5 -24.22 -16.75 -12.27
N SER A 6 -23.09 -17.43 -12.47
CA SER A 6 -22.62 -18.52 -11.58
C SER A 6 -22.12 -18.04 -10.21
N TYR A 7 -21.82 -16.75 -10.08
CA TYR A 7 -21.44 -16.16 -8.80
C TYR A 7 -22.61 -16.06 -7.83
N ASP A 8 -23.84 -15.88 -8.33
CA ASP A 8 -25.03 -15.70 -7.50
C ASP A 8 -25.68 -17.05 -7.11
N GLY A 9 -26.64 -17.02 -6.19
CA GLY A 9 -27.35 -18.22 -5.73
C GLY A 9 -26.64 -19.01 -4.63
N LYS A 10 -25.73 -18.37 -3.88
CA LYS A 10 -25.11 -18.99 -2.70
C LYS A 10 -26.09 -19.03 -1.52
N GLY A 11 -25.96 -20.02 -0.64
CA GLY A 11 -26.83 -20.15 0.54
C GLY A 11 -26.54 -19.08 1.60
N ALA A 12 -27.55 -18.67 2.37
CA ALA A 12 -27.42 -17.59 3.37
C ALA A 12 -26.29 -17.79 4.39
N LEU A 13 -26.03 -19.04 4.82
CA LEU A 13 -24.91 -19.35 5.73
C LEU A 13 -23.54 -19.11 5.06
N PHE A 14 -23.41 -19.47 3.78
CA PHE A 14 -22.19 -19.22 3.03
C PHE A 14 -21.97 -17.72 2.86
N GLU A 15 -23.00 -16.96 2.47
CA GLU A 15 -22.90 -15.50 2.34
C GLU A 15 -22.61 -14.81 3.68
N ALA A 16 -23.11 -15.33 4.80
CA ALA A 16 -22.78 -14.77 6.11
C ALA A 16 -21.28 -14.96 6.46
N ILE A 17 -20.70 -16.12 6.13
CA ILE A 17 -19.32 -16.46 6.47
C ILE A 17 -18.33 -15.87 5.46
N VAL A 18 -18.54 -16.15 4.18
CA VAL A 18 -17.65 -15.80 3.06
C VAL A 18 -17.98 -14.44 2.48
N GLY A 19 -19.21 -13.95 2.63
CA GLY A 19 -19.68 -12.64 2.16
C GLY A 19 -20.70 -12.75 1.03
N GLY A 20 -21.56 -11.74 0.88
CA GLY A 20 -22.47 -11.58 -0.26
C GLY A 20 -21.81 -10.83 -1.42
N HIS A 21 -20.84 -9.96 -1.11
CA HIS A 21 -20.01 -9.20 -2.04
C HIS A 21 -20.87 -8.42 -3.05
N ASN A 22 -20.41 -8.33 -4.30
CA ASN A 22 -21.15 -7.75 -5.42
C ASN A 22 -21.84 -8.82 -6.29
N ARG A 23 -22.00 -10.06 -5.82
CA ARG A 23 -22.54 -11.21 -6.59
C ARG A 23 -23.81 -10.89 -7.39
N LYS A 24 -24.71 -10.11 -6.79
CA LYS A 24 -26.00 -9.75 -7.42
C LYS A 24 -25.87 -8.82 -8.63
N TYR A 25 -24.76 -8.08 -8.77
CA TYR A 25 -24.49 -7.31 -9.99
C TYR A 25 -24.12 -8.23 -11.15
N TRP A 26 -23.44 -9.34 -10.86
CA TRP A 26 -22.95 -10.28 -11.87
C TRP A 26 -24.06 -11.12 -12.51
N SER A 27 -25.19 -11.31 -11.82
CA SER A 27 -26.30 -12.16 -12.25
C SER A 27 -27.44 -11.44 -12.98
N ILE A 28 -27.41 -10.10 -13.03
CA ILE A 28 -28.45 -9.35 -13.75
C ILE A 28 -28.24 -9.53 -15.25
N GLU A 29 -29.26 -10.03 -15.93
CA GLU A 29 -29.28 -10.08 -17.38
C GLU A 29 -29.50 -8.68 -17.95
N SER A 30 -28.58 -8.26 -18.82
CA SER A 30 -28.62 -6.95 -19.46
C SER A 30 -28.35 -7.07 -20.96
N GLU A 31 -28.75 -6.04 -21.71
CA GLU A 31 -28.44 -5.90 -23.12
C GLU A 31 -27.09 -5.18 -23.30
N PHE A 32 -26.27 -5.71 -24.19
CA PHE A 32 -24.97 -5.12 -24.52
C PHE A 32 -24.83 -5.01 -26.04
N PRO A 33 -24.23 -3.93 -26.55
CA PRO A 33 -23.91 -3.83 -27.96
C PRO A 33 -22.94 -4.95 -28.37
N MET A 34 -23.09 -5.43 -29.60
CA MET A 34 -22.15 -6.40 -30.18
C MET A 34 -20.81 -5.70 -30.49
N PHE A 35 -19.71 -6.37 -30.18
CA PHE A 35 -18.38 -5.95 -30.58
C PHE A 35 -18.14 -6.36 -32.04
N ASP A 36 -18.47 -5.48 -32.98
CA ASP A 36 -18.11 -5.66 -34.39
C ASP A 36 -16.73 -5.04 -34.64
N VAL A 37 -15.73 -5.90 -34.82
CA VAL A 37 -14.34 -5.48 -35.03
C VAL A 37 -14.16 -4.76 -36.38
N SER A 38 -15.03 -5.00 -37.37
CA SER A 38 -14.94 -4.41 -38.70
C SER A 38 -15.59 -3.03 -38.81
N GLU A 39 -16.54 -2.71 -37.94
CA GLU A 39 -17.25 -1.42 -37.94
C GLU A 39 -16.74 -0.46 -36.86
N LEU A 40 -16.42 -0.97 -35.65
CA LEU A 40 -15.99 -0.12 -34.54
C LEU A 40 -14.73 0.66 -34.93
N LYS A 41 -14.75 1.97 -34.65
CA LYS A 41 -13.64 2.91 -34.94
C LYS A 41 -13.17 2.87 -36.41
N GLY A 42 -14.06 2.56 -37.36
CA GLY A 42 -13.74 2.49 -38.79
C GLY A 42 -13.05 1.19 -39.23
N GLY A 43 -13.09 0.17 -38.36
CA GLY A 43 -12.48 -1.14 -38.53
C GLY A 43 -11.17 -1.25 -37.74
N LEU A 44 -11.21 -2.06 -36.68
CA LEU A 44 -10.09 -2.39 -35.82
C LEU A 44 -9.34 -3.61 -36.34
N ILE A 45 -8.04 -3.65 -36.06
CA ILE A 45 -7.15 -4.75 -36.40
C ILE A 45 -6.68 -5.39 -35.09
N PRO A 46 -7.00 -6.67 -34.86
CA PRO A 46 -6.48 -7.42 -33.71
C PRO A 46 -4.95 -7.59 -33.80
N VAL A 47 -4.22 -7.08 -32.81
CA VAL A 47 -2.75 -7.07 -32.81
C VAL A 47 -2.19 -8.27 -32.04
N ARG A 48 -2.57 -8.42 -30.76
CA ARG A 48 -2.04 -9.47 -29.86
C ARG A 48 -2.89 -9.70 -28.63
N MET A 49 -2.77 -10.88 -28.02
CA MET A 49 -3.26 -11.14 -26.66
C MET A 49 -2.25 -10.70 -25.60
N GLY A 50 -2.78 -10.31 -24.45
CA GLY A 50 -2.07 -9.97 -23.22
C GLY A 50 -2.94 -10.26 -21.99
N GLY A 51 -2.47 -9.81 -20.83
CA GLY A 51 -3.13 -9.99 -19.53
C GLY A 51 -2.27 -10.77 -18.54
N LYS A 52 -2.12 -10.25 -17.32
CA LYS A 52 -1.23 -10.80 -16.26
C LYS A 52 -1.87 -12.03 -15.56
N GLY A 53 -2.15 -13.09 -16.32
CA GLY A 53 -2.54 -14.40 -15.78
C GLY A 53 -3.95 -14.50 -15.15
N GLN A 54 -4.76 -13.44 -15.22
CA GLN A 54 -6.13 -13.41 -14.69
C GLN A 54 -7.17 -12.86 -15.69
N SER A 55 -6.76 -12.09 -16.70
CA SER A 55 -7.65 -11.54 -17.72
C SER A 55 -7.14 -11.88 -19.12
N ASN A 56 -8.06 -11.97 -20.06
CA ASN A 56 -7.76 -12.04 -21.49
C ASN A 56 -7.87 -10.61 -22.03
N THR A 57 -6.76 -10.00 -22.41
CA THR A 57 -6.73 -8.65 -23.00
C THR A 57 -6.31 -8.72 -24.44
N LEU A 58 -7.22 -8.39 -25.36
CA LEU A 58 -6.91 -8.24 -26.76
C LEU A 58 -6.47 -6.78 -27.03
N HIS A 59 -5.29 -6.61 -27.60
CA HIS A 59 -4.81 -5.34 -28.11
C HIS A 59 -5.28 -5.15 -29.54
N LEU A 60 -5.80 -3.96 -29.84
CA LEU A 60 -6.41 -3.58 -31.10
C LEU A 60 -5.82 -2.26 -31.56
N GLU A 61 -5.82 -2.03 -32.87
CA GLU A 61 -5.37 -0.79 -33.49
C GLU A 61 -6.36 -0.38 -34.59
N ASP A 62 -6.63 0.91 -34.75
CA ASP A 62 -7.38 1.41 -35.92
C ASP A 62 -6.45 1.73 -37.10
N LYS A 63 -7.02 2.19 -38.22
CA LYS A 63 -6.26 2.50 -39.44
C LYS A 63 -5.34 3.71 -39.29
N GLU A 64 -5.57 4.54 -38.29
CA GLU A 64 -4.78 5.75 -37.99
C GLU A 64 -3.63 5.45 -37.02
N GLY A 65 -3.60 4.23 -36.46
CA GLY A 65 -2.58 3.77 -35.53
C GLY A 65 -2.96 3.98 -34.06
N ASN A 66 -4.20 4.39 -33.75
CA ASN A 66 -4.61 4.57 -32.36
C ASN A 66 -4.85 3.20 -31.72
N GLU A 67 -4.30 3.01 -30.52
CA GLU A 67 -4.37 1.74 -29.81
C GLU A 67 -5.56 1.65 -28.85
N TYR A 68 -6.16 0.46 -28.79
CA TYR A 68 -7.27 0.13 -27.90
C TYR A 68 -7.02 -1.22 -27.22
N VAL A 69 -7.75 -1.47 -26.14
CA VAL A 69 -7.78 -2.77 -25.45
C VAL A 69 -9.20 -3.24 -25.25
N LEU A 70 -9.42 -4.54 -25.46
CA LEU A 70 -10.64 -5.26 -25.13
C LEU A 70 -10.31 -6.31 -24.07
N ARG A 71 -10.79 -6.13 -22.85
CA ARG A 71 -10.47 -6.99 -21.70
C ARG A 71 -11.70 -7.76 -21.23
N SER A 72 -11.57 -9.05 -20.95
CA SER A 72 -12.67 -9.83 -20.35
C SER A 72 -13.17 -9.17 -19.05
N VAL A 73 -14.50 -8.95 -18.95
CA VAL A 73 -15.12 -8.41 -17.72
C VAL A 73 -15.02 -9.41 -16.59
N ASP A 74 -15.34 -10.67 -16.86
CA ASP A 74 -15.09 -11.77 -15.94
C ASP A 74 -13.61 -12.19 -16.00
N LYS A 75 -13.00 -12.30 -14.82
CA LYS A 75 -11.59 -12.70 -14.68
C LYS A 75 -11.52 -14.21 -14.54
N GLN A 76 -10.49 -14.83 -15.08
CA GLN A 76 -10.29 -16.27 -15.05
C GLN A 76 -9.26 -16.64 -13.98
N ALA A 77 -9.70 -17.30 -12.91
CA ALA A 77 -8.82 -17.84 -11.90
C ALA A 77 -8.01 -19.01 -12.47
N GLY A 78 -6.83 -19.23 -11.91
CA GLY A 78 -6.04 -20.43 -12.19
C GLY A 78 -5.45 -20.56 -13.58
N LYS A 79 -5.47 -19.54 -14.45
CA LYS A 79 -4.90 -19.60 -15.82
C LYS A 79 -3.45 -20.11 -15.83
N ILE A 80 -2.67 -19.73 -14.82
CA ILE A 80 -1.26 -20.10 -14.64
C ILE A 80 -1.03 -21.20 -13.60
N TRP A 81 -2.09 -21.81 -13.05
CA TRP A 81 -1.96 -22.86 -12.04
C TRP A 81 -1.66 -24.21 -12.67
N ASP A 82 -0.98 -25.08 -11.92
CA ASP A 82 -0.79 -26.48 -12.30
C ASP A 82 -2.14 -27.19 -12.48
N GLU A 83 -2.19 -28.10 -13.45
CA GLU A 83 -3.42 -28.85 -13.82
C GLU A 83 -4.02 -29.63 -12.65
N ASN A 84 -3.20 -30.10 -11.70
CA ASN A 84 -3.71 -30.78 -10.51
C ASN A 84 -4.42 -29.82 -9.56
N LEU A 85 -3.95 -28.58 -9.43
CA LEU A 85 -4.55 -27.59 -8.55
C LEU A 85 -5.88 -27.07 -9.11
N LYS A 86 -5.96 -26.91 -10.43
CA LYS A 86 -7.20 -26.55 -11.15
C LYS A 86 -8.35 -27.54 -10.93
N LYS A 87 -8.05 -28.81 -10.67
CA LYS A 87 -9.04 -29.87 -10.43
C LYS A 87 -9.56 -29.92 -8.99
N THR A 88 -9.14 -28.99 -8.13
CA THR A 88 -9.54 -28.94 -6.72
C THR A 88 -10.55 -27.83 -6.47
N PHE A 89 -11.26 -27.89 -5.34
CA PHE A 89 -12.14 -26.81 -4.88
C PHE A 89 -11.43 -25.46 -4.70
N ALA A 90 -10.09 -25.44 -4.67
CA ALA A 90 -9.33 -24.20 -4.60
C ALA A 90 -9.55 -23.30 -5.83
N LEU A 91 -9.79 -23.89 -7.02
CA LEU A 91 -10.12 -23.12 -8.21
C LEU A 91 -11.47 -22.42 -8.05
N ASP A 92 -12.49 -23.14 -7.57
CA ASP A 92 -13.83 -22.57 -7.33
C ASP A 92 -13.77 -21.44 -6.32
N VAL A 93 -13.01 -21.61 -5.23
CA VAL A 93 -12.81 -20.57 -4.21
C VAL A 93 -12.07 -19.36 -4.79
N ALA A 94 -11.05 -19.57 -5.61
CA ALA A 94 -10.31 -18.47 -6.23
C ALA A 94 -11.13 -17.73 -7.29
N GLN A 95 -11.96 -18.45 -8.05
CA GLN A 95 -12.88 -17.87 -9.02
C GLN A 95 -13.96 -17.04 -8.31
N ASP A 96 -14.57 -17.58 -7.25
CA ASP A 96 -15.60 -16.89 -6.45
C ASP A 96 -15.11 -15.57 -5.83
N GLN A 97 -13.80 -15.43 -5.55
CA GLN A 97 -13.23 -14.18 -5.06
C GLN A 97 -13.40 -13.00 -6.03
N PHE A 98 -13.50 -13.21 -7.34
CA PHE A 98 -13.75 -12.11 -8.27
C PHE A 98 -15.13 -11.47 -8.11
N SER A 99 -16.06 -12.13 -7.41
CA SER A 99 -17.38 -11.56 -7.11
C SER A 99 -17.31 -10.35 -6.15
N ILE A 100 -16.14 -10.03 -5.58
CA ILE A 100 -15.92 -8.78 -4.83
C ILE A 100 -15.91 -7.55 -5.74
N LEU A 101 -15.59 -7.70 -7.02
CA LEU A 101 -15.50 -6.60 -7.97
C LEU A 101 -16.88 -6.18 -8.45
N ASN A 102 -17.01 -4.93 -8.87
CA ASN A 102 -18.20 -4.45 -9.57
C ASN A 102 -17.95 -4.57 -11.08
N PRO A 103 -18.69 -5.41 -11.82
CA PRO A 103 -18.44 -5.66 -13.24
C PRO A 103 -18.66 -4.43 -14.14
N TYR A 104 -19.35 -3.41 -13.63
CA TYR A 104 -19.74 -2.22 -14.39
C TYR A 104 -19.12 -0.92 -13.82
N GLY A 105 -18.30 -1.02 -12.77
CA GLY A 105 -17.78 0.14 -12.04
C GLY A 105 -16.99 1.12 -12.90
N ALA A 106 -16.23 0.61 -13.88
CA ALA A 106 -15.44 1.42 -14.81
C ALA A 106 -16.31 2.39 -15.64
N LEU A 107 -17.56 2.05 -15.93
CA LEU A 107 -18.47 2.86 -16.76
C LEU A 107 -18.88 4.18 -16.10
N ILE A 108 -18.83 4.26 -14.77
CA ILE A 108 -19.19 5.46 -14.00
C ILE A 108 -18.08 6.52 -14.06
N ILE A 109 -16.82 6.08 -14.21
CA ILE A 109 -15.64 6.91 -14.00
C ILE A 109 -15.54 8.12 -14.94
N PRO A 110 -15.80 8.01 -16.26
CA PRO A 110 -15.67 9.14 -17.17
C PRO A 110 -16.47 10.38 -16.76
N THR A 111 -17.74 10.18 -16.36
CA THR A 111 -18.62 11.28 -15.97
C THR A 111 -18.13 11.98 -14.70
N LEU A 112 -17.69 11.20 -13.70
CA LEU A 112 -17.14 11.76 -12.46
C LEU A 112 -15.81 12.48 -12.71
N ALA A 113 -14.91 11.87 -13.48
CA ALA A 113 -13.58 12.39 -13.76
C ALA A 113 -13.65 13.71 -14.56
N ASN A 114 -14.50 13.78 -15.58
CA ASN A 114 -14.74 15.01 -16.35
C ASN A 114 -15.19 16.17 -15.46
N ALA A 115 -16.14 15.92 -14.55
CA ALA A 115 -16.69 16.97 -13.70
C ALA A 115 -15.63 17.64 -12.81
N ILE A 116 -14.57 16.91 -12.45
CA ILE A 116 -13.51 17.43 -11.57
C ILE A 116 -12.19 17.72 -12.28
N GLY A 117 -12.15 17.57 -13.62
CA GLY A 117 -10.97 17.84 -14.43
C GLY A 117 -9.87 16.78 -14.31
N VAL A 118 -10.22 15.51 -14.06
CA VAL A 118 -9.28 14.38 -14.05
C VAL A 118 -9.33 13.69 -15.42
N TYR A 119 -8.16 13.42 -16.02
CA TYR A 119 -8.09 12.67 -17.26
C TYR A 119 -8.52 11.22 -17.09
N HIS A 120 -9.07 10.62 -18.15
CA HIS A 120 -9.60 9.27 -18.12
C HIS A 120 -9.68 8.64 -19.52
N THR A 121 -9.77 7.31 -19.54
CA THR A 121 -10.21 6.53 -20.71
C THR A 121 -11.74 6.48 -20.79
N ASN A 122 -12.30 5.98 -21.89
CA ASN A 122 -13.75 5.92 -22.12
C ASN A 122 -14.23 4.46 -22.21
N PRO A 123 -14.23 3.72 -21.10
CA PRO A 123 -14.62 2.31 -21.09
C PRO A 123 -16.07 2.10 -21.52
N LYS A 124 -16.29 1.08 -22.35
CA LYS A 124 -17.60 0.58 -22.77
C LYS A 124 -17.60 -0.94 -22.73
N ILE A 125 -18.72 -1.55 -22.36
CA ILE A 125 -18.85 -3.01 -22.38
C ILE A 125 -19.59 -3.44 -23.63
N TYR A 126 -19.04 -4.45 -24.30
CA TYR A 126 -19.64 -5.10 -25.46
C TYR A 126 -19.76 -6.60 -25.21
N TYR A 127 -20.74 -7.23 -25.86
CA TYR A 127 -20.73 -8.67 -26.07
C TYR A 127 -19.78 -8.99 -27.23
N VAL A 128 -18.81 -9.87 -27.00
CA VAL A 128 -17.85 -10.27 -28.02
C VAL A 128 -18.34 -11.54 -28.70
N PRO A 129 -18.83 -11.48 -29.95
CA PRO A 129 -19.25 -12.68 -30.67
C PRO A 129 -18.04 -13.56 -30.99
N ASP A 130 -18.32 -14.85 -31.25
CA ASP A 130 -17.34 -15.74 -31.89
C ASP A 130 -17.22 -15.36 -33.37
N ASP A 131 -16.44 -14.30 -33.63
CA ASP A 131 -16.27 -13.67 -34.94
C ASP A 131 -14.96 -14.14 -35.60
N PRO A 132 -15.00 -14.78 -36.78
CA PRO A 132 -13.80 -15.16 -37.53
C PRO A 132 -12.82 -14.02 -37.81
N MET A 133 -13.28 -12.76 -37.84
CA MET A 133 -12.42 -11.57 -38.02
C MET A 133 -11.52 -11.29 -36.81
N LEU A 134 -11.82 -11.85 -35.64
CA LEU A 134 -10.90 -11.87 -34.50
C LEU A 134 -9.73 -12.84 -34.72
N GLY A 135 -9.79 -13.65 -35.77
CA GLY A 135 -8.76 -14.61 -36.16
C GLY A 135 -8.44 -15.58 -35.01
N ARG A 136 -7.15 -15.86 -34.80
CA ARG A 136 -6.69 -16.75 -33.72
C ARG A 136 -7.04 -16.30 -32.30
N TYR A 137 -7.52 -15.08 -32.13
CA TYR A 137 -7.85 -14.52 -30.81
C TYR A 137 -9.31 -14.78 -30.41
N GLY A 138 -10.18 -15.13 -31.37
CA GLY A 138 -11.59 -15.45 -31.13
C GLY A 138 -11.76 -16.55 -30.08
N ASP A 139 -10.97 -17.62 -30.15
CA ASP A 139 -11.00 -18.75 -29.20
C ASP A 139 -10.77 -18.33 -27.73
N GLU A 140 -10.04 -17.24 -27.49
CA GLU A 140 -9.74 -16.76 -26.13
C GLU A 140 -10.73 -15.71 -25.61
N ILE A 141 -11.41 -14.97 -26.50
CA ILE A 141 -12.23 -13.81 -26.12
C ILE A 141 -13.69 -13.86 -26.56
N GLY A 142 -14.05 -14.74 -27.50
CA GLY A 142 -15.41 -14.90 -28.00
C GLY A 142 -16.36 -15.47 -26.95
N GLY A 143 -17.63 -15.09 -27.05
CA GLY A 143 -18.73 -15.60 -26.22
C GLY A 143 -18.86 -14.96 -24.84
N GLN A 144 -18.08 -13.94 -24.51
CA GLN A 144 -18.11 -13.25 -23.21
C GLN A 144 -18.22 -11.74 -23.35
N LEU A 145 -18.40 -11.05 -22.22
CA LEU A 145 -18.38 -9.59 -22.17
C LEU A 145 -16.93 -9.07 -22.16
N GLY A 146 -16.68 -8.05 -22.97
CA GLY A 146 -15.40 -7.35 -23.05
C GLY A 146 -15.55 -5.86 -22.72
N LEU A 147 -14.70 -5.36 -21.83
CA LEU A 147 -14.50 -3.94 -21.56
C LEU A 147 -13.53 -3.38 -22.61
N PHE A 148 -14.06 -2.54 -23.49
CA PHE A 148 -13.31 -1.85 -24.55
C PHE A 148 -12.98 -0.43 -24.11
N GLU A 149 -11.71 -0.05 -24.18
CA GLU A 149 -11.24 1.30 -23.86
C GLU A 149 -10.00 1.68 -24.69
N GLU A 150 -9.74 2.98 -24.80
CA GLU A 150 -8.49 3.48 -25.37
C GLU A 150 -7.28 3.00 -24.55
N LYS A 151 -6.15 2.78 -25.21
CA LYS A 151 -4.86 2.56 -24.55
C LYS A 151 -4.06 3.87 -24.61
N PRO A 152 -4.10 4.73 -23.58
CA PRO A 152 -3.38 6.00 -23.59
C PRO A 152 -1.86 5.75 -23.59
N ASP A 153 -1.23 5.92 -24.74
CA ASP A 153 0.18 5.70 -25.06
C ASP A 153 0.50 6.50 -26.34
N ASN A 154 1.72 7.04 -26.44
CA ASN A 154 2.17 7.81 -27.61
C ASN A 154 1.28 9.04 -27.89
N ASP A 155 1.01 9.35 -29.16
CA ASP A 155 0.22 10.51 -29.56
C ASP A 155 -1.28 10.30 -29.27
N MET A 156 -1.84 11.19 -28.46
CA MET A 156 -3.24 11.23 -28.08
C MET A 156 -3.86 12.61 -28.34
N SER A 157 -3.31 13.37 -29.30
CA SER A 157 -3.78 14.70 -29.69
C SER A 157 -5.22 14.72 -30.17
N HIS A 158 -5.72 13.59 -30.67
CA HIS A 158 -7.11 13.41 -31.09
C HIS A 158 -8.10 13.27 -29.93
N LEU A 159 -7.64 12.95 -28.70
CA LEU A 159 -8.49 12.57 -27.58
C LEU A 159 -8.52 13.63 -26.47
N GLU A 160 -9.68 14.26 -26.30
CA GLU A 160 -9.86 15.34 -25.31
C GLU A 160 -9.81 14.86 -23.85
N SER A 161 -10.30 13.64 -23.57
CA SER A 161 -10.35 13.09 -22.20
C SER A 161 -8.97 12.82 -21.58
N VAL A 162 -7.90 12.93 -22.39
CA VAL A 162 -6.49 12.84 -21.96
C VAL A 162 -5.72 14.13 -22.23
N GLY A 163 -6.44 15.24 -22.45
CA GLY A 163 -5.89 16.57 -22.62
C GLY A 163 -5.31 16.88 -23.99
N ARG A 164 -5.62 16.08 -25.03
CA ARG A 164 -5.08 16.24 -26.40
C ARG A 164 -3.54 16.26 -26.41
N SER A 165 -2.94 15.40 -25.60
CA SER A 165 -1.49 15.31 -25.44
C SER A 165 -0.84 14.71 -26.68
N GLU A 166 0.15 15.39 -27.26
CA GLU A 166 0.95 14.86 -28.38
C GLU A 166 1.86 13.70 -27.94
N GLU A 167 2.11 13.57 -26.63
CA GLU A 167 2.91 12.49 -26.05
C GLU A 167 2.28 12.02 -24.74
N VAL A 168 2.03 10.73 -24.63
CA VAL A 168 1.60 10.04 -23.40
C VAL A 168 2.58 8.93 -23.08
N VAL A 169 3.17 8.97 -21.88
CA VAL A 169 4.24 8.04 -21.47
C VAL A 169 3.84 7.13 -20.31
N ALA A 170 4.56 6.02 -20.16
CA ALA A 170 4.48 5.15 -18.99
C ALA A 170 5.10 5.82 -17.76
N TYR A 171 4.74 5.34 -16.57
CA TYR A 171 5.33 5.75 -15.30
C TYR A 171 6.87 5.72 -15.31
N ARG A 172 7.46 4.64 -15.85
CA ARG A 172 8.93 4.43 -15.84
C ARG A 172 9.68 5.46 -16.68
N ASP A 173 9.07 5.96 -17.75
CA ASP A 173 9.69 6.96 -18.59
C ASP A 173 9.47 8.35 -17.99
N MET A 174 8.27 8.65 -17.51
CA MET A 174 7.99 9.89 -16.77
C MET A 174 8.95 10.06 -15.58
N ILE A 175 9.07 9.06 -14.70
CA ILE A 175 9.90 9.19 -13.50
C ILE A 175 11.40 9.31 -13.84
N ARG A 176 11.84 8.73 -14.98
CA ARG A 176 13.23 8.88 -15.44
C ARG A 176 13.52 10.33 -15.83
N GLU A 177 12.59 11.01 -16.49
CA GLU A 177 12.74 12.41 -16.87
C GLU A 177 12.64 13.33 -15.64
N VAL A 178 11.64 13.12 -14.77
CA VAL A 178 11.44 13.88 -13.53
C VAL A 178 12.61 13.72 -12.55
N ASP A 179 13.19 12.52 -12.43
CA ASP A 179 14.41 12.31 -11.64
C ASP A 179 15.66 12.79 -12.40
N GLY A 180 15.62 12.86 -13.73
CA GLY A 180 16.73 13.25 -14.59
C GLY A 180 17.08 14.73 -14.54
N ASP A 181 16.07 15.59 -14.43
CA ASP A 181 16.22 17.04 -14.33
C ASP A 181 14.98 17.67 -13.66
N ILE A 182 15.21 18.52 -12.65
CA ILE A 182 14.16 19.22 -11.88
C ILE A 182 13.26 20.15 -12.73
N ASP A 183 13.67 20.49 -13.96
CA ASP A 183 12.83 21.24 -14.91
C ASP A 183 11.55 20.43 -15.27
N HIS A 184 11.62 19.10 -15.23
CA HIS A 184 10.49 18.20 -15.45
C HIS A 184 9.67 18.01 -14.17
N ARG A 185 8.35 18.25 -14.23
CA ARG A 185 7.48 18.28 -13.06
C ARG A 185 6.16 17.56 -13.26
N VAL A 186 5.65 16.99 -12.17
CA VAL A 186 4.28 16.45 -12.12
C VAL A 186 3.31 17.55 -11.69
N ASP A 187 2.16 17.62 -12.35
CA ASP A 187 1.01 18.41 -11.91
C ASP A 187 0.43 17.81 -10.61
N GLN A 188 0.95 18.29 -9.48
CA GLN A 188 0.62 17.75 -8.15
C GLN A 188 -0.84 17.97 -7.77
N GLU A 189 -1.44 19.11 -8.17
CA GLU A 189 -2.86 19.39 -7.90
C GLU A 189 -3.77 18.42 -8.66
N MET A 190 -3.49 18.17 -9.93
CA MET A 190 -4.23 17.19 -10.72
C MET A 190 -4.06 15.77 -10.17
N PHE A 191 -2.87 15.43 -9.66
CA PHE A 191 -2.63 14.17 -8.97
C PHE A 191 -3.49 14.03 -7.69
N ILE A 192 -3.62 15.10 -6.91
CA ILE A 192 -4.51 15.12 -5.73
C ILE A 192 -5.95 14.89 -6.14
N ARG A 193 -6.47 15.59 -7.16
CA ARG A 193 -7.84 15.38 -7.68
C ARG A 193 -8.09 13.93 -8.06
N ALA A 194 -7.15 13.31 -8.78
CA ALA A 194 -7.23 11.91 -9.14
C ALA A 194 -7.27 11.00 -7.91
N ARG A 195 -6.42 11.24 -6.90
CA ARG A 195 -6.43 10.47 -5.65
C ARG A 195 -7.70 10.65 -4.83
N LEU A 196 -8.29 11.85 -4.80
CA LEU A 196 -9.58 12.08 -4.15
C LEU A 196 -10.70 11.29 -4.84
N LEU A 197 -10.70 11.23 -6.18
CA LEU A 197 -11.63 10.38 -6.93
C LEU A 197 -11.43 8.89 -6.61
N ASP A 198 -10.19 8.42 -6.55
CA ASP A 198 -9.87 7.03 -6.21
C ASP A 198 -10.43 6.67 -4.82
N MET A 199 -10.25 7.55 -3.84
CA MET A 199 -10.83 7.34 -2.51
C MET A 199 -12.35 7.39 -2.54
N LEU A 200 -12.96 8.32 -3.28
CA LEU A 200 -14.41 8.44 -3.42
C LEU A 200 -15.06 7.17 -3.96
N ILE A 201 -14.43 6.49 -4.93
CA ILE A 201 -14.96 5.25 -5.52
C ILE A 201 -14.48 3.97 -4.83
N GLY A 202 -13.65 4.08 -3.79
CA GLY A 202 -13.12 2.93 -3.04
C GLY A 202 -12.02 2.15 -3.79
N ASP A 203 -11.29 2.80 -4.69
CA ASP A 203 -10.21 2.20 -5.48
C ASP A 203 -8.89 2.19 -4.70
N TRP A 204 -8.62 1.07 -4.03
CA TRP A 204 -7.47 0.89 -3.15
C TRP A 204 -6.20 0.44 -3.87
N ASP A 205 -6.29 -0.13 -5.07
CA ASP A 205 -5.18 -0.82 -5.75
C ASP A 205 -4.34 0.09 -6.65
N ARG A 206 -4.30 1.39 -6.34
CA ARG A 206 -3.60 2.36 -7.19
C ARG A 206 -2.08 2.23 -7.13
N HIS A 207 -1.49 1.53 -8.10
CA HIS A 207 -0.04 1.34 -8.23
C HIS A 207 0.53 1.96 -9.52
N SER A 208 1.87 1.99 -9.66
CA SER A 208 2.59 2.76 -10.70
C SER A 208 2.20 2.38 -12.13
N ASP A 209 2.04 1.10 -12.43
CA ASP A 209 1.59 0.63 -13.76
C ASP A 209 0.20 1.15 -14.16
N GLN A 210 -0.66 1.57 -13.22
CA GLN A 210 -2.02 2.06 -13.50
C GLN A 210 -2.08 3.56 -13.80
N TRP A 211 -0.93 4.20 -13.99
CA TRP A 211 -0.83 5.57 -14.45
C TRP A 211 -0.22 5.64 -15.83
N ARG A 212 -0.81 6.49 -16.65
CA ARG A 212 -0.16 7.09 -17.83
C ARG A 212 -0.02 8.59 -17.58
N TRP A 213 0.84 9.23 -18.34
CA TRP A 213 1.19 10.62 -18.10
C TRP A 213 1.14 11.38 -19.41
N ALA A 214 0.16 12.29 -19.52
CA ALA A 214 0.12 13.26 -20.61
C ALA A 214 1.22 14.30 -20.39
N THR A 215 1.90 14.67 -21.45
CA THR A 215 3.05 15.56 -21.45
C THR A 215 2.71 16.88 -22.12
N PHE A 216 3.03 17.98 -21.45
CA PHE A 216 2.82 19.33 -21.94
C PHE A 216 4.08 20.16 -21.80
N GLU A 217 4.35 20.99 -22.81
CA GLU A 217 5.36 22.04 -22.72
C GLU A 217 4.76 23.24 -21.95
N PRO A 218 5.38 23.67 -20.84
CA PRO A 218 4.90 24.80 -20.06
C PRO A 218 5.15 26.15 -20.75
N GLU A 219 4.42 27.19 -20.31
CA GLU A 219 4.59 28.56 -20.83
C GLU A 219 5.98 29.15 -20.58
N ASP A 220 6.67 28.68 -19.53
CA ASP A 220 8.05 29.08 -19.21
C ASP A 220 9.11 28.37 -20.06
N GLU A 221 8.68 27.47 -20.97
CA GLU A 221 9.51 26.63 -21.84
C GLU A 221 10.59 25.83 -21.07
N GLN A 222 10.39 25.60 -19.78
CA GLN A 222 11.33 24.88 -18.91
C GLN A 222 10.82 23.49 -18.56
N GLY A 223 11.44 22.50 -19.20
CA GLY A 223 11.13 21.09 -18.99
C GLY A 223 9.70 20.76 -19.41
N LYS A 224 9.19 19.63 -18.90
CA LYS A 224 7.87 19.11 -19.26
C LYS A 224 6.97 19.05 -18.03
N ILE A 225 5.68 19.34 -18.21
CA ILE A 225 4.65 19.09 -17.20
C ILE A 225 3.98 17.76 -17.52
N TYR A 226 3.98 16.85 -16.54
CA TYR A 226 3.32 15.55 -16.61
C TYR A 226 2.00 15.58 -15.84
N ARG A 227 0.90 15.32 -16.54
CA ARG A 227 -0.44 15.23 -15.97
C ARG A 227 -0.91 13.78 -15.91
N PRO A 228 -1.42 13.32 -14.75
CA PRO A 228 -1.77 11.92 -14.56
C PRO A 228 -3.04 11.53 -15.32
N ILE A 229 -2.99 10.38 -15.99
CA ILE A 229 -4.11 9.67 -16.59
C ILE A 229 -4.26 8.34 -15.84
N PRO A 230 -5.09 8.27 -14.79
CA PRO A 230 -5.39 7.00 -14.15
C PRO A 230 -6.16 6.08 -15.11
N ARG A 231 -5.70 4.83 -15.20
CA ARG A 231 -6.34 3.75 -15.96
C ARG A 231 -6.61 2.56 -15.05
N ASP A 232 -7.22 1.49 -15.59
CA ASP A 232 -7.41 0.21 -14.90
C ASP A 232 -8.19 0.37 -13.58
N ARG A 233 -9.50 0.57 -13.72
CA ARG A 233 -10.45 0.88 -12.63
C ARG A 233 -11.20 -0.36 -12.13
N ASP A 234 -10.61 -1.54 -12.28
CA ASP A 234 -11.27 -2.83 -12.04
C ASP A 234 -11.72 -3.03 -10.57
N VAL A 235 -11.08 -2.36 -9.61
CA VAL A 235 -11.41 -2.47 -8.18
C VAL A 235 -12.28 -1.32 -7.65
N ALA A 236 -12.70 -0.40 -8.52
CA ALA A 236 -13.68 0.62 -8.15
C ALA A 236 -14.99 -0.05 -7.70
N PHE A 237 -15.61 0.49 -6.65
CA PHE A 237 -16.86 -0.03 -6.08
C PHE A 237 -16.77 -1.47 -5.54
N MET A 238 -15.56 -1.96 -5.22
CA MET A 238 -15.35 -3.29 -4.65
C MET A 238 -16.10 -3.46 -3.31
N LYS A 239 -16.64 -4.66 -3.07
CA LYS A 239 -17.22 -5.05 -1.78
C LYS A 239 -16.75 -6.44 -1.35
N MET A 240 -16.03 -6.51 -0.24
CA MET A 240 -15.53 -7.73 0.39
C MET A 240 -16.06 -7.84 1.83
N ASP A 241 -17.31 -8.25 1.97
CA ASP A 241 -18.04 -8.44 3.24
C ASP A 241 -18.03 -9.91 3.72
N GLY A 242 -18.85 -10.24 4.73
CA GLY A 242 -18.84 -11.55 5.40
C GLY A 242 -17.91 -11.61 6.61
N ILE A 243 -18.12 -12.58 7.50
CA ILE A 243 -17.38 -12.68 8.77
C ILE A 243 -15.88 -12.89 8.51
N VAL A 244 -15.51 -13.86 7.67
CA VAL A 244 -14.12 -14.24 7.45
C VAL A 244 -13.34 -13.11 6.75
N PRO A 245 -13.81 -12.55 5.62
CA PRO A 245 -13.07 -11.45 4.99
C PRO A 245 -13.01 -10.19 5.85
N THR A 246 -14.04 -9.91 6.66
CA THR A 246 -14.02 -8.78 7.60
C THR A 246 -12.92 -8.94 8.64
N ILE A 247 -12.73 -10.14 9.20
CA ILE A 247 -11.61 -10.45 10.12
C ILE A 247 -10.26 -10.28 9.39
N MET A 248 -10.15 -10.80 8.17
CA MET A 248 -8.92 -10.73 7.37
C MET A 248 -8.50 -9.27 7.05
N LYS A 249 -9.47 -8.37 6.82
CA LYS A 249 -9.24 -6.93 6.60
C LYS A 249 -8.67 -6.20 7.82
N PHE A 250 -8.81 -6.72 9.04
CA PHE A 250 -8.13 -6.11 10.19
C PHE A 250 -6.64 -6.46 10.26
N GLY A 251 -6.20 -7.54 9.60
CA GLY A 251 -4.82 -8.00 9.61
C GLY A 251 -4.08 -7.77 8.28
N SER A 252 -3.81 -8.87 7.57
CA SER A 252 -2.98 -8.89 6.36
C SER A 252 -3.66 -8.34 5.10
N PHE A 253 -5.00 -8.27 5.08
CA PHE A 253 -5.79 -7.79 3.92
C PHE A 253 -6.37 -6.40 4.16
N PHE A 254 -5.71 -5.59 5.00
CA PHE A 254 -6.18 -4.27 5.40
C PHE A 254 -6.29 -3.25 4.28
N GLN A 255 -5.68 -3.49 3.12
CA GLN A 255 -5.84 -2.64 1.95
C GLN A 255 -7.25 -2.72 1.34
N TYR A 256 -7.91 -3.87 1.48
CA TYR A 256 -9.26 -4.08 0.95
C TYR A 256 -10.28 -3.30 1.77
N GLN A 257 -10.93 -2.30 1.17
CA GLN A 257 -12.01 -1.55 1.78
C GLN A 257 -13.31 -1.77 1.02
N ASN A 258 -14.42 -1.86 1.74
CA ASN A 258 -15.72 -1.99 1.11
C ASN A 258 -16.17 -0.61 0.60
N PHE A 259 -16.67 -0.58 -0.63
CA PHE A 259 -17.46 0.54 -1.10
C PHE A 259 -18.83 0.54 -0.40
N GLY A 260 -19.18 1.71 0.13
CA GLY A 260 -20.36 1.99 0.93
C GLY A 260 -20.27 3.42 1.48
N GLU A 261 -21.15 3.77 2.43
CA GLU A 261 -21.17 5.12 3.01
C GLU A 261 -19.85 5.51 3.71
N SER A 262 -19.13 4.55 4.31
CA SER A 262 -17.86 4.78 5.01
C SER A 262 -16.63 4.49 4.13
N TYR A 263 -15.56 5.27 4.29
CA TYR A 263 -14.25 5.03 3.66
C TYR A 263 -13.48 3.85 4.27
N GLY A 264 -13.91 3.34 5.42
CA GLY A 264 -13.24 2.26 6.13
C GLY A 264 -11.88 2.71 6.69
N ASN A 265 -10.87 1.84 6.59
CA ASN A 265 -9.51 2.13 7.04
C ASN A 265 -8.75 2.93 5.98
N LEU A 266 -8.54 4.23 6.21
CA LEU A 266 -7.88 5.13 5.26
C LEU A 266 -6.40 4.77 5.00
N VAL A 267 -5.70 4.24 5.99
CA VAL A 267 -4.33 3.68 5.85
C VAL A 267 -4.34 2.51 4.86
N GLY A 268 -5.37 1.68 4.92
CA GLY A 268 -5.58 0.57 4.01
C GLY A 268 -5.88 1.02 2.59
N LEU A 269 -6.92 1.87 2.45
CA LEU A 269 -7.39 2.41 1.16
C LEU A 269 -6.27 3.08 0.35
N ASN A 270 -5.29 3.67 1.03
CA ASN A 270 -4.19 4.40 0.39
C ASN A 270 -2.85 3.66 0.40
N TYR A 271 -2.79 2.42 0.91
CA TYR A 271 -1.52 1.70 1.11
C TYR A 271 -0.71 1.53 -0.19
N ASN A 272 -1.36 1.08 -1.27
CA ASN A 272 -0.69 0.84 -2.55
C ASN A 272 -0.25 2.14 -3.25
N SER A 273 -0.96 3.24 -2.99
CA SER A 273 -0.68 4.56 -3.56
C SER A 273 0.38 5.37 -2.79
N LEU A 274 0.73 4.94 -1.57
CA LEU A 274 1.47 5.75 -0.59
C LEU A 274 2.77 6.33 -1.15
N SER A 275 3.59 5.51 -1.82
CA SER A 275 4.89 5.95 -2.34
C SER A 275 4.74 7.06 -3.38
N GLN A 276 3.77 6.92 -4.28
CA GLN A 276 3.49 7.89 -5.33
C GLN A 276 2.86 9.16 -4.78
N ALA A 277 1.91 9.05 -3.85
CA ALA A 277 1.31 10.22 -3.21
C ALA A 277 2.36 11.06 -2.49
N ARG A 278 3.24 10.43 -1.71
CA ARG A 278 4.36 11.15 -1.06
C ARG A 278 5.31 11.81 -2.06
N ARG A 279 5.54 11.17 -3.21
CA ARG A 279 6.41 11.71 -4.26
C ARG A 279 5.76 12.90 -4.99
N PHE A 280 4.46 12.85 -5.25
CA PHE A 280 3.77 13.78 -6.17
C PHE A 280 2.82 14.76 -5.48
N THR A 281 2.85 14.88 -4.15
CA THR A 281 2.06 15.89 -3.43
C THR A 281 2.86 16.65 -2.37
N ASN A 282 4.20 16.59 -2.43
CA ASN A 282 5.07 17.16 -1.40
C ASN A 282 5.11 18.70 -1.39
N GLN A 283 4.72 19.36 -2.48
CA GLN A 283 4.80 20.82 -2.62
C GLN A 283 3.49 21.52 -2.23
N VAL A 284 2.36 20.80 -2.30
CA VAL A 284 1.02 21.36 -2.06
C VAL A 284 0.79 21.52 -0.56
N ASN A 285 0.46 22.74 -0.13
CA ASN A 285 0.19 23.09 1.26
C ASN A 285 -1.23 22.70 1.71
N HIS A 286 -1.51 22.88 3.00
CA HIS A 286 -2.80 22.56 3.61
C HIS A 286 -3.97 23.29 2.95
N GLU A 287 -3.82 24.60 2.72
CA GLU A 287 -4.86 25.45 2.17
C GLU A 287 -5.25 25.03 0.74
N ASP A 288 -4.26 24.68 -0.08
CA ASP A 288 -4.47 24.19 -1.44
C ASP A 288 -5.10 22.78 -1.44
N TRP A 289 -4.71 21.90 -0.53
CA TRP A 289 -5.38 20.61 -0.36
C TRP A 289 -6.86 20.77 0.00
N ALA A 290 -7.17 21.65 0.96
CA ALA A 290 -8.54 21.94 1.37
C ALA A 290 -9.35 22.56 0.23
N ARG A 291 -8.75 23.48 -0.53
CA ARG A 291 -9.34 24.08 -1.73
C ARG A 291 -9.65 23.02 -2.79
N ILE A 292 -8.69 22.17 -3.14
CA ILE A 292 -8.88 21.09 -4.14
C ILE A 292 -10.00 20.15 -3.69
N ALA A 293 -10.04 19.76 -2.42
CA ALA A 293 -11.09 18.90 -1.88
C ALA A 293 -12.48 19.54 -1.97
N LEU A 294 -12.59 20.84 -1.69
CA LEU A 294 -13.83 21.59 -1.83
C LEU A 294 -14.27 21.70 -3.29
N GLU A 295 -13.35 21.95 -4.21
CA GLU A 295 -13.64 22.02 -5.65
C GLU A 295 -14.14 20.68 -6.19
N VAL A 296 -13.48 19.58 -5.84
CA VAL A 296 -13.91 18.21 -6.19
C VAL A 296 -15.32 17.95 -5.65
N THR A 297 -15.56 18.26 -4.38
CA THR A 297 -16.85 18.05 -3.71
C THR A 297 -17.96 18.86 -4.36
N THR A 298 -17.68 20.13 -4.70
CA THR A 298 -18.66 21.06 -5.29
C THR A 298 -19.01 20.69 -6.72
N ASN A 299 -18.02 20.28 -7.52
CA ASN A 299 -18.23 19.96 -8.92
C ASN A 299 -18.90 18.59 -9.13
N LEU A 300 -18.77 17.67 -8.17
CA LEU A 300 -19.51 16.42 -8.15
C LEU A 300 -20.94 16.64 -7.65
N THR A 301 -21.72 17.45 -8.36
CA THR A 301 -23.12 17.71 -8.00
C THR A 301 -23.97 16.44 -7.97
N ASP A 302 -25.14 16.50 -7.34
CA ASP A 302 -26.10 15.40 -7.35
C ASP A 302 -26.45 14.93 -8.76
N SER A 303 -26.66 15.88 -9.68
CA SER A 303 -26.92 15.57 -11.09
C SER A 303 -25.76 14.84 -11.76
N VAL A 304 -24.51 15.22 -11.44
CA VAL A 304 -23.31 14.56 -11.99
C VAL A 304 -23.21 13.13 -11.49
N ILE A 305 -23.43 12.89 -10.19
CA ILE A 305 -23.40 11.54 -9.61
C ILE A 305 -24.51 10.68 -10.20
N GLU A 306 -25.74 11.21 -10.29
CA GLU A 306 -26.86 10.49 -10.88
C GLU A 306 -26.60 10.15 -12.35
N GLN A 307 -26.09 11.11 -13.14
CA GLN A 307 -25.71 10.87 -14.54
C GLN A 307 -24.59 9.83 -14.65
N ALA A 308 -23.60 9.86 -13.76
CA ALA A 308 -22.51 8.89 -13.78
C ALA A 308 -23.03 7.48 -13.55
N VAL A 309 -23.89 7.26 -12.54
CA VAL A 309 -24.45 5.95 -12.21
C VAL A 309 -25.42 5.43 -13.29
N ARG A 310 -26.08 6.33 -14.04
CA ARG A 310 -26.88 5.96 -15.23
C ARG A 310 -26.07 5.33 -16.37
N SER A 311 -24.75 5.31 -16.28
CA SER A 311 -23.88 4.58 -17.22
C SER A 311 -23.88 3.06 -16.98
N TYR A 312 -24.46 2.59 -15.87
CA TYR A 312 -24.79 1.17 -15.73
C TYR A 312 -25.78 0.71 -16.81
N PRO A 313 -25.79 -0.60 -17.13
CA PRO A 313 -26.89 -1.19 -17.87
C PRO A 313 -28.24 -0.87 -17.19
N SER A 314 -29.30 -0.68 -17.98
CA SER A 314 -30.62 -0.24 -17.50
C SER A 314 -31.16 -1.09 -16.36
N GLU A 315 -31.05 -2.41 -16.48
CA GLU A 315 -31.58 -3.37 -15.51
C GLU A 315 -30.76 -3.36 -14.21
N VAL A 316 -29.47 -3.09 -14.32
CA VAL A 316 -28.57 -2.92 -13.17
C VAL A 316 -28.87 -1.60 -12.45
N PHE A 317 -29.07 -0.52 -13.21
CA PHE A 317 -29.46 0.77 -12.67
C PHE A 317 -30.79 0.70 -11.93
N GLU A 318 -31.81 0.05 -12.51
CA GLU A 318 -33.13 -0.10 -11.88
C GLU A 318 -33.03 -0.80 -10.51
N LYS A 319 -32.17 -1.81 -10.39
CA LYS A 319 -32.05 -2.61 -9.17
C LYS A 319 -31.11 -2.02 -8.12
N TYR A 320 -30.01 -1.39 -8.53
CA TYR A 320 -28.90 -0.99 -7.65
C TYR A 320 -28.39 0.44 -7.85
N GLY A 321 -28.96 1.19 -8.78
CA GLY A 321 -28.57 2.57 -9.09
C GLY A 321 -28.75 3.50 -7.89
N GLU A 322 -29.92 3.48 -7.26
CA GLU A 322 -30.24 4.35 -6.10
C GLU A 322 -29.30 4.10 -4.91
N GLU A 323 -28.96 2.84 -4.61
CA GLU A 323 -28.00 2.51 -3.56
C GLU A 323 -26.59 3.07 -3.89
N THR A 324 -26.15 2.89 -5.14
CA THR A 324 -24.84 3.40 -5.60
C THR A 324 -24.79 4.94 -5.54
N ILE A 325 -25.86 5.62 -5.98
CA ILE A 325 -26.01 7.07 -5.91
C ILE A 325 -25.93 7.53 -4.46
N LYS A 326 -26.69 6.90 -3.56
CA LYS A 326 -26.67 7.23 -2.12
C LYS A 326 -25.25 7.12 -1.55
N HIS A 327 -24.55 6.03 -1.81
CA HIS A 327 -23.18 5.84 -1.33
C HIS A 327 -22.24 6.92 -1.86
N LEU A 328 -22.28 7.22 -3.16
CA LEU A 328 -21.42 8.26 -3.74
C LEU A 328 -21.72 9.65 -3.16
N LYS A 329 -23.00 10.00 -2.97
CA LYS A 329 -23.40 11.27 -2.37
C LYS A 329 -22.86 11.40 -0.94
N VAL A 330 -23.10 10.40 -0.08
CA VAL A 330 -22.58 10.40 1.30
C VAL A 330 -21.06 10.48 1.33
N ARG A 331 -20.37 9.71 0.49
CA ARG A 331 -18.91 9.72 0.45
C ARG A 331 -18.34 11.04 -0.05
N ARG A 332 -18.97 11.68 -1.04
CA ARG A 332 -18.60 13.02 -1.50
C ARG A 332 -18.76 14.04 -0.38
N ASP A 333 -19.85 13.97 0.37
CA ASP A 333 -20.11 14.94 1.45
C ASP A 333 -19.10 14.79 2.61
N LEU A 334 -18.57 13.57 2.82
CA LEU A 334 -17.47 13.29 3.76
C LEU A 334 -16.07 13.58 3.19
N LEU A 335 -15.93 13.79 1.88
CA LEU A 335 -14.63 13.86 1.21
C LEU A 335 -13.71 14.98 1.73
N PRO A 336 -14.19 16.17 2.13
CA PRO A 336 -13.33 17.19 2.73
C PRO A 336 -12.64 16.73 4.02
N GLU A 337 -13.34 16.01 4.89
CA GLU A 337 -12.78 15.45 6.12
C GLU A 337 -11.75 14.35 5.82
N ILE A 338 -12.03 13.52 4.81
CA ILE A 338 -11.10 12.49 4.35
C ILE A 338 -9.84 13.08 3.72
N ALA A 339 -9.97 14.17 2.97
CA ALA A 339 -8.83 14.88 2.39
C ALA A 339 -7.93 15.47 3.49
N GLU A 340 -8.52 16.04 4.54
CA GLU A 340 -7.80 16.58 5.71
C GLU A 340 -7.02 15.49 6.46
N GLU A 341 -7.67 14.35 6.73
CA GLU A 341 -7.03 13.22 7.41
C GLU A 341 -5.88 12.68 6.54
N TYR A 342 -6.10 12.53 5.24
CA TYR A 342 -5.08 12.03 4.32
C TYR A 342 -3.89 13.02 4.18
N TYR A 343 -4.16 14.32 4.08
CA TYR A 343 -3.12 15.36 4.11
C TYR A 343 -2.25 15.21 5.36
N SER A 344 -2.86 15.12 6.53
CA SER A 344 -2.16 14.98 7.81
C SER A 344 -1.28 13.72 7.85
N MET A 345 -1.80 12.61 7.33
CA MET A 345 -1.08 11.34 7.23
C MET A 345 0.14 11.38 6.29
N LEU A 346 0.08 12.14 5.19
CA LEU A 346 1.18 12.30 4.24
C LEU A 346 2.23 13.30 4.75
N ASN A 347 1.80 14.37 5.41
CA ASN A 347 2.66 15.50 5.78
C ASN A 347 3.35 15.37 7.15
N THR A 348 3.04 14.33 7.94
CA THR A 348 3.80 14.02 9.17
C THR A 348 5.31 13.87 8.88
N VAL A 349 5.65 13.29 7.72
CA VAL A 349 7.04 13.18 7.25
C VAL A 349 7.06 13.55 5.78
N VAL A 350 7.75 14.62 5.39
CA VAL A 350 7.80 15.07 3.98
C VAL A 350 9.17 14.80 3.38
N SER A 351 9.17 14.30 2.15
CA SER A 351 10.38 14.00 1.38
C SER A 351 10.43 14.93 0.16
N ILE A 352 11.51 15.69 0.05
CA ILE A 352 11.74 16.71 -0.98
C ILE A 352 12.96 16.28 -1.80
N PRO A 353 12.73 15.63 -2.94
CA PRO A 353 13.79 15.19 -3.82
C PRO A 353 14.22 16.31 -4.79
N GLY A 354 15.51 16.37 -5.09
CA GLY A 354 16.06 17.04 -6.27
C GLY A 354 16.03 16.12 -7.48
N SER A 355 17.08 16.18 -8.29
CA SER A 355 17.23 15.44 -9.54
C SER A 355 18.66 14.93 -9.72
N HIS A 356 18.96 14.28 -10.84
CA HIS A 356 20.32 13.89 -11.21
C HIS A 356 21.18 15.08 -11.70
N LYS A 357 20.69 16.32 -11.55
CA LYS A 357 21.40 17.57 -11.80
C LYS A 357 21.78 18.25 -10.49
N ARG A 358 22.37 19.44 -10.60
CA ARG A 358 22.94 20.18 -9.50
C ARG A 358 21.90 21.13 -8.91
N GLU A 359 21.53 20.92 -7.66
CA GLU A 359 20.56 21.72 -6.93
C GLU A 359 21.17 22.37 -5.68
N ARG A 360 20.52 23.45 -5.25
CA ARG A 360 20.75 24.07 -3.94
C ARG A 360 19.47 24.04 -3.13
N PHE A 361 19.54 23.38 -1.98
CA PHE A 361 18.50 23.34 -0.98
C PHE A 361 18.79 24.40 0.09
N VAL A 362 17.84 25.29 0.34
CA VAL A 362 17.91 26.26 1.42
C VAL A 362 16.81 25.95 2.43
N VAL A 363 17.22 25.63 3.66
CA VAL A 363 16.33 25.32 4.77
C VAL A 363 16.49 26.37 5.85
N GLU A 364 15.44 27.13 6.10
CA GLU A 364 15.44 28.22 7.05
C GLU A 364 14.42 27.97 8.16
N THR A 365 14.92 27.74 9.37
CA THR A 365 14.07 27.73 10.55
C THR A 365 13.71 29.17 10.91
N LEU A 366 12.52 29.60 10.48
CA LEU A 366 12.04 30.98 10.62
C LEU A 366 11.77 31.32 12.09
N ASP A 367 11.15 30.40 12.82
CA ASP A 367 10.83 30.52 14.24
C ASP A 367 10.62 29.14 14.89
N ARG A 368 10.00 29.10 16.08
CA ARG A 368 9.81 27.86 16.84
C ARG A 368 8.86 26.87 16.16
N ASP A 369 7.99 27.38 15.29
CA ASP A 369 6.89 26.60 14.74
C ASP A 369 7.06 26.44 13.23
N ARG A 370 7.82 27.30 12.54
CA ARG A 370 7.90 27.35 11.08
C ARG A 370 9.30 27.08 10.51
N THR A 371 9.36 26.27 9.48
CA THR A 371 10.56 25.99 8.68
C THR A 371 10.26 26.18 7.20
N LYS A 372 10.99 27.06 6.53
CA LYS A 372 10.90 27.28 5.08
C LYS A 372 11.91 26.39 4.36
N VAL A 373 11.49 25.73 3.29
CA VAL A 373 12.37 25.00 2.37
C VAL A 373 12.23 25.61 0.99
N GLU A 374 13.37 25.90 0.37
CA GLU A 374 13.47 26.33 -1.02
C GLU A 374 14.46 25.43 -1.77
N VAL A 375 14.17 25.12 -3.03
CA VAL A 375 15.09 24.38 -3.91
C VAL A 375 15.30 25.17 -5.20
N TYR A 376 16.58 25.36 -5.54
CA TYR A 376 17.02 26.10 -6.71
C TYR A 376 17.84 25.20 -7.61
N LYS A 377 17.66 25.33 -8.93
CA LYS A 377 18.59 24.70 -9.89
C LYS A 377 19.88 25.51 -9.98
N LEU A 378 21.01 24.84 -10.05
CA LEU A 378 22.32 25.45 -10.33
C LEU A 378 22.75 25.14 -11.76
N THR A 379 23.39 26.11 -12.43
CA THR A 379 24.14 25.84 -13.65
C THR A 379 25.30 24.88 -13.35
N GLY A 380 25.85 24.21 -14.37
CA GLY A 380 27.08 23.41 -14.21
C GLY A 380 28.29 24.21 -13.67
N LYS A 381 28.26 25.54 -13.76
CA LYS A 381 29.27 26.45 -13.18
C LYS A 381 28.92 26.97 -11.76
N GLY A 382 27.88 26.45 -11.13
CA GLY A 382 27.46 26.80 -9.76
C GLY A 382 26.69 28.13 -9.63
N LYS A 383 26.27 28.77 -10.73
CA LYS A 383 25.39 29.94 -10.68
C LYS A 383 23.94 29.53 -10.40
N LEU A 384 23.30 30.22 -9.47
CA LEU A 384 21.88 30.06 -9.13
C LEU A 384 21.01 30.39 -10.35
N ARG A 385 20.06 29.50 -10.67
CA ARG A 385 18.99 29.74 -11.65
C ARG A 385 17.67 29.91 -10.90
N GLU A 386 16.64 29.19 -11.32
CA GLU A 386 15.26 29.37 -10.90
C GLU A 386 14.94 28.58 -9.65
N LYS A 387 13.92 29.06 -8.94
CA LYS A 387 13.35 28.42 -7.75
C LYS A 387 12.26 27.45 -8.22
N TYR A 388 12.48 26.17 -7.99
CA TYR A 388 11.57 25.10 -8.39
C TYR A 388 10.61 24.70 -7.27
N TYR A 389 11.06 24.86 -6.04
CA TYR A 389 10.32 24.47 -4.86
C TYR A 389 10.36 25.58 -3.82
N GLU A 390 9.22 25.85 -3.21
CA GLU A 390 9.10 26.67 -2.01
C GLU A 390 7.93 26.17 -1.19
N ARG A 391 8.18 25.86 0.09
CA ARG A 391 7.11 25.55 1.05
C ARG A 391 7.52 25.94 2.46
N ILE A 392 6.55 26.46 3.22
CA ILE A 392 6.68 26.65 4.66
C ILE A 392 5.98 25.49 5.35
N PHE A 393 6.69 24.82 6.24
CA PHE A 393 6.20 23.72 7.06
C PHE A 393 6.00 24.19 8.49
N THR A 394 5.02 23.61 9.17
CA THR A 394 4.80 23.82 10.61
C THR A 394 5.16 22.60 11.47
N ASP A 395 5.62 22.82 12.71
CA ASP A 395 5.96 21.74 13.65
C ASP A 395 4.73 20.95 14.15
N LYS A 396 3.52 21.44 13.84
CA LYS A 396 2.25 20.76 14.11
C LYS A 396 1.86 19.78 13.00
N GLU A 397 2.27 20.05 11.77
CA GLU A 397 1.95 19.21 10.61
C GLU A 397 3.09 18.25 10.25
N THR A 398 4.36 18.66 10.44
CA THR A 398 5.52 17.93 9.96
C THR A 398 6.56 17.72 11.06
N ASP A 399 6.70 16.46 11.47
CA ASP A 399 7.70 16.00 12.45
C ASP A 399 9.10 15.86 11.85
N GLU A 400 9.20 15.62 10.54
CA GLU A 400 10.46 15.28 9.87
C GLU A 400 10.46 15.72 8.40
N LEU A 401 11.48 16.47 8.01
CA LEU A 401 11.79 16.86 6.63
C LEU A 401 12.98 16.05 6.13
N ARG A 402 12.85 15.45 4.95
CA ARG A 402 13.91 14.67 4.29
C ARG A 402 14.24 15.27 2.95
N LEU A 403 15.48 15.71 2.78
CA LEU A 403 15.97 16.30 1.53
C LEU A 403 16.87 15.29 0.83
N PHE A 404 16.73 15.15 -0.49
CA PHE A 404 17.52 14.21 -1.28
C PHE A 404 18.14 14.93 -2.47
N GLY A 405 19.47 15.02 -2.53
CA GLY A 405 20.23 15.54 -3.68
C GLY A 405 20.29 14.57 -4.87
N MET A 406 19.96 13.29 -4.63
CA MET A 406 19.95 12.24 -5.63
C MET A 406 21.35 11.91 -6.16
N SER A 407 21.82 12.57 -7.21
CA SER A 407 23.17 12.34 -7.78
C SER A 407 23.86 13.59 -8.32
N GLY A 408 23.35 14.77 -7.98
CA GLY A 408 23.97 16.05 -8.27
C GLY A 408 25.21 16.32 -7.44
N ASN A 409 25.85 17.46 -7.69
CA ASN A 409 26.88 18.03 -6.81
C ASN A 409 26.24 19.14 -5.96
N ASP A 410 25.41 18.72 -5.02
CA ASP A 410 24.38 19.53 -4.42
C ASP A 410 24.87 20.38 -3.26
N GLU A 411 24.13 21.45 -2.98
CA GLU A 411 24.43 22.36 -1.89
C GLU A 411 23.25 22.44 -0.93
N PHE A 412 23.46 22.01 0.31
CA PHE A 412 22.49 22.10 1.39
C PHE A 412 22.88 23.21 2.35
N ILE A 413 22.09 24.28 2.40
CA ILE A 413 22.28 25.43 3.29
C ILE A 413 21.19 25.40 4.35
N LEU A 414 21.55 25.09 5.59
CA LEU A 414 20.64 25.09 6.72
C LEU A 414 20.98 26.29 7.62
N LYS A 415 19.99 27.14 7.85
CA LYS A 415 20.12 28.38 8.62
C LYS A 415 18.93 28.59 9.56
N GLY A 416 19.15 29.41 10.59
CA GLY A 416 18.13 29.76 11.57
C GLY A 416 18.53 29.36 12.99
N GLU A 417 18.25 30.25 13.93
CA GLU A 417 18.62 30.09 15.35
C GLU A 417 17.44 29.73 16.24
N ALA A 418 16.23 29.63 15.69
CA ALA A 418 15.07 29.23 16.47
C ALA A 418 15.12 27.74 16.79
N ASN A 419 14.56 27.38 17.94
CA ASN A 419 14.47 26.01 18.38
C ASN A 419 13.13 25.40 17.93
N ASN A 420 13.10 24.83 16.74
CA ASN A 420 11.98 24.10 16.16
C ASN A 420 12.10 22.58 16.46
N LYS A 421 10.98 21.85 16.49
CA LYS A 421 10.94 20.40 16.75
C LYS A 421 11.04 19.55 15.48
N THR A 422 10.79 20.11 14.31
CA THR A 422 10.88 19.39 13.03
C THR A 422 12.31 18.92 12.82
N ARG A 423 12.49 17.60 12.70
CA ARG A 423 13.80 16.98 12.44
C ARG A 423 14.17 17.16 10.97
N ILE A 424 15.45 17.42 10.69
CA ILE A 424 15.93 17.65 9.33
C ILE A 424 16.93 16.55 8.98
N LEU A 425 16.59 15.77 7.97
CA LEU A 425 17.44 14.74 7.41
C LEU A 425 17.85 15.14 6.00
N VAL A 426 19.14 15.04 5.72
CA VAL A 426 19.69 15.40 4.41
C VAL A 426 20.44 14.20 3.86
N VAL A 427 20.10 13.80 2.65
CA VAL A 427 20.77 12.75 1.88
C VAL A 427 21.38 13.41 0.65
N GLY A 428 22.71 13.38 0.54
CA GLY A 428 23.43 13.95 -0.60
C GLY A 428 23.22 13.09 -1.85
N GLY A 429 24.09 12.11 -2.03
CA GLY A 429 24.05 11.22 -3.19
C GLY A 429 25.39 10.51 -3.37
N PRO A 430 25.72 10.09 -4.60
CA PRO A 430 27.08 9.76 -4.99
C PRO A 430 27.90 10.96 -5.50
N GLY A 431 27.34 12.18 -5.53
CA GLY A 431 28.03 13.37 -6.06
C GLY A 431 28.90 14.10 -5.04
N GLU A 432 29.50 15.22 -5.47
CA GLU A 432 30.32 16.07 -4.59
C GLU A 432 29.44 17.12 -3.90
N ASP A 433 28.99 16.79 -2.68
CA ASP A 433 27.97 17.56 -1.96
C ASP A 433 28.56 18.46 -0.87
N ILE A 434 27.94 19.63 -0.69
CA ILE A 434 28.29 20.61 0.33
C ILE A 434 27.14 20.76 1.33
N PHE A 435 27.42 20.52 2.60
CA PHE A 435 26.48 20.71 3.71
C PHE A 435 26.96 21.89 4.57
N ASN A 436 26.27 23.02 4.47
CA ASN A 436 26.55 24.21 5.24
C ASN A 436 25.52 24.40 6.35
N THR A 437 25.94 24.23 7.60
CA THR A 437 25.12 24.42 8.80
C THR A 437 25.71 25.48 9.74
N ASN A 438 26.58 26.36 9.23
CA ASN A 438 27.28 27.38 10.05
C ASN A 438 26.34 28.38 10.71
N GLU A 439 25.20 28.65 10.08
CA GLU A 439 24.18 29.59 10.54
C GLU A 439 23.14 28.94 11.48
N LEU A 440 23.39 27.69 11.91
CA LEU A 440 22.60 27.04 12.95
C LEU A 440 23.23 27.26 14.33
N ASN A 441 22.37 27.35 15.35
CA ASN A 441 22.82 27.28 16.73
C ASN A 441 23.23 25.83 17.11
N LYS A 442 23.85 25.67 18.29
CA LYS A 442 24.32 24.37 18.81
C LYS A 442 23.22 23.30 18.95
N LYS A 443 21.99 23.71 19.27
CA LYS A 443 20.87 22.79 19.47
C LYS A 443 20.31 22.34 18.13
N ALA A 444 19.96 23.26 17.24
CA ALA A 444 19.48 22.97 15.89
C ALA A 444 20.47 22.09 15.11
N SER A 445 21.77 22.33 15.25
CA SER A 445 22.80 21.49 14.62
C SER A 445 22.76 20.02 15.06
N ARG A 446 22.29 19.72 16.27
CA ARG A 446 22.17 18.34 16.78
C ARG A 446 20.92 17.62 16.27
N ASP A 447 19.96 18.35 15.74
CA ASP A 447 18.71 17.80 15.20
C ASP A 447 18.81 17.58 13.67
N VAL A 448 20.00 17.83 13.10
CA VAL A 448 20.34 17.57 11.69
C VAL A 448 21.08 16.25 11.56
N GLU A 449 20.57 15.37 10.70
CA GLU A 449 21.20 14.12 10.29
C GLU A 449 21.64 14.19 8.81
N ILE A 450 22.92 13.96 8.54
CA ILE A 450 23.51 13.96 7.19
C ILE A 450 23.87 12.53 6.80
N PHE A 451 23.38 12.07 5.66
CA PHE A 451 23.69 10.77 5.05
C PHE A 451 24.37 11.00 3.70
N ASP A 452 25.61 10.54 3.57
CA ASP A 452 26.36 10.73 2.34
C ASP A 452 27.56 9.76 2.24
N SER A 453 28.30 9.84 1.15
CA SER A 453 29.57 9.15 0.94
C SER A 453 30.69 9.68 1.86
N GLU A 454 31.73 8.89 2.11
CA GLU A 454 32.92 9.39 2.82
C GLU A 454 33.78 10.31 1.94
N LYS A 455 33.67 10.19 0.61
CA LYS A 455 34.48 10.91 -0.38
C LYS A 455 33.61 11.85 -1.20
N GLY A 456 34.01 13.11 -1.34
CA GLY A 456 33.23 14.12 -2.07
C GLY A 456 32.34 14.98 -1.16
N THR A 457 32.16 14.55 0.08
CA THR A 457 31.37 15.25 1.10
C THR A 457 32.14 16.38 1.79
N THR A 458 31.64 17.61 1.68
CA THR A 458 32.15 18.77 2.43
C THR A 458 31.12 19.23 3.46
N VAL A 459 31.43 19.06 4.76
CA VAL A 459 30.58 19.57 5.85
C VAL A 459 31.20 20.80 6.48
N ILE A 460 30.55 21.96 6.30
CA ILE A 460 30.90 23.24 6.88
C ILE A 460 29.97 23.50 8.07
N SER A 461 30.49 23.35 9.30
CA SER A 461 29.69 23.54 10.51
C SER A 461 30.51 24.12 11.67
N ASN A 462 29.91 25.10 12.36
CA ASN A 462 30.41 25.67 13.62
C ASN A 462 30.16 24.73 14.83
N TYR A 463 29.18 23.82 14.72
CA TYR A 463 28.78 22.91 15.80
C TYR A 463 28.73 21.45 15.34
N LYS A 464 28.65 20.50 16.28
CA LYS A 464 28.55 19.07 15.96
C LYS A 464 27.18 18.74 15.37
N VAL A 465 27.20 18.13 14.18
CA VAL A 465 26.05 17.52 13.48
C VAL A 465 26.14 15.99 13.49
N HIS A 466 25.03 15.28 13.29
CA HIS A 466 25.04 13.82 13.15
C HIS A 466 25.38 13.44 11.71
N LYS A 467 26.44 12.67 11.52
CA LYS A 467 26.94 12.27 10.19
C LYS A 467 26.93 10.76 10.06
N HIS A 468 26.36 10.29 8.97
CA HIS A 468 26.32 8.91 8.53
C HIS A 468 27.04 8.82 7.19
N LEU A 469 28.37 8.99 7.24
CA LEU A 469 29.22 8.93 6.05
C LEU A 469 29.69 7.49 5.82
N THR A 470 29.46 6.96 4.62
CA THR A 470 29.89 5.61 4.25
C THR A 470 29.98 5.44 2.74
N ASP A 471 30.95 4.66 2.26
CA ASP A 471 31.08 4.30 0.84
C ASP A 471 30.02 3.26 0.37
N ASP A 472 29.09 2.83 1.24
CA ASP A 472 27.94 1.99 0.85
C ASP A 472 26.88 2.83 0.09
N PRO A 473 26.67 2.59 -1.22
CA PRO A 473 25.75 3.40 -2.03
C PRO A 473 24.28 3.24 -1.61
N THR A 474 23.94 2.21 -0.81
CA THR A 474 22.58 2.06 -0.29
C THR A 474 22.22 3.14 0.75
N VAL A 475 23.22 3.79 1.35
CA VAL A 475 23.04 4.84 2.36
C VAL A 475 22.84 6.23 1.74
N SER A 476 23.14 6.44 0.46
CA SER A 476 22.77 7.70 -0.22
C SER A 476 21.65 7.52 -1.25
N LYS A 477 21.17 6.30 -1.46
CA LYS A 477 20.04 6.04 -2.37
C LYS A 477 18.73 6.63 -1.84
N TYR A 478 18.06 7.41 -2.69
CA TYR A 478 16.65 7.78 -2.52
C TYR A 478 15.76 6.60 -2.90
N ASN A 479 14.87 6.19 -2.00
CA ASN A 479 13.95 5.09 -2.22
C ASN A 479 12.56 5.41 -1.71
N TYR A 480 11.80 6.22 -2.47
CA TYR A 480 10.45 6.64 -2.09
C TYR A 480 9.46 5.47 -1.86
N GLU A 481 9.73 4.29 -2.42
CA GLU A 481 8.94 3.09 -2.14
C GLU A 481 9.17 2.51 -0.76
N TYR A 482 10.36 2.69 -0.19
CA TYR A 482 10.78 2.09 1.09
C TYR A 482 11.46 3.10 2.00
N ASP A 483 11.18 4.40 1.92
CA ASP A 483 11.71 5.33 2.92
C ASP A 483 10.65 5.63 3.99
N PHE A 484 9.37 5.30 3.73
CA PHE A 484 8.27 5.54 4.66
C PHE A 484 7.16 4.48 4.57
N ARG A 485 6.62 4.12 5.75
CA ARG A 485 5.41 3.32 5.94
C ARG A 485 4.69 3.84 7.18
N TRP A 486 3.36 3.81 7.17
CA TRP A 486 2.59 4.14 8.36
C TRP A 486 2.81 3.10 9.47
N ASN A 487 2.96 3.59 10.69
CA ASN A 487 2.91 2.75 11.88
C ASN A 487 1.51 2.13 12.00
N ARG A 488 1.43 0.88 12.46
CA ARG A 488 0.16 0.16 12.55
C ARG A 488 0.01 -0.53 13.89
N ILE A 489 -1.24 -0.54 14.36
CA ILE A 489 -1.71 -1.40 15.45
C ILE A 489 -2.87 -2.21 14.87
N PHE A 490 -2.80 -3.53 14.98
CA PHE A 490 -3.81 -4.42 14.40
C PHE A 490 -3.95 -5.72 15.22
N PRO A 491 -5.08 -6.43 15.14
CA PRO A 491 -5.23 -7.72 15.81
C PRO A 491 -4.35 -8.77 15.15
N GLY A 492 -3.51 -9.44 15.95
CA GLY A 492 -2.89 -10.71 15.62
C GLY A 492 -3.80 -11.86 16.03
N TYR A 493 -3.81 -12.91 15.21
CA TYR A 493 -4.57 -14.13 15.45
C TYR A 493 -3.61 -15.30 15.68
N TYR A 494 -4.00 -16.23 16.54
CA TYR A 494 -3.24 -17.43 16.84
C TYR A 494 -4.11 -18.67 16.74
N PHE A 495 -3.67 -19.62 15.93
CA PHE A 495 -4.31 -20.92 15.74
C PHE A 495 -3.25 -21.99 15.78
N GLU A 496 -3.39 -22.94 16.70
CA GLU A 496 -2.52 -24.11 16.79
C GLU A 496 -3.37 -25.34 17.10
N TYR A 497 -2.96 -26.51 16.63
CA TYR A 497 -3.54 -27.77 17.02
C TYR A 497 -2.44 -28.70 17.55
N ASN A 498 -2.69 -29.31 18.70
CA ASN A 498 -1.90 -30.45 19.15
C ASN A 498 -2.82 -31.54 19.72
N SER A 499 -2.33 -32.79 19.71
CA SER A 499 -3.15 -33.95 20.10
C SER A 499 -3.61 -33.92 21.56
N PHE A 500 -2.85 -33.24 22.42
CA PHE A 500 -3.10 -33.16 23.86
C PHE A 500 -4.17 -32.11 24.18
N ASP A 501 -3.89 -30.85 23.88
CA ASP A 501 -4.74 -29.69 24.15
C ASP A 501 -5.84 -29.45 23.11
N GLY A 502 -5.80 -30.15 21.97
CA GLY A 502 -6.72 -29.92 20.87
C GLY A 502 -6.39 -28.59 20.19
N ILE A 503 -7.43 -27.81 19.89
CA ILE A 503 -7.28 -26.50 19.24
C ILE A 503 -6.94 -25.45 20.30
N PHE A 504 -5.84 -24.75 20.08
CA PHE A 504 -5.49 -23.50 20.72
C PHE A 504 -5.98 -22.33 19.86
N LEU A 505 -6.79 -21.47 20.46
CA LEU A 505 -7.27 -20.23 19.85
C LEU A 505 -6.74 -19.06 20.66
N GLY A 506 -6.28 -18.02 19.99
CA GLY A 506 -5.80 -16.84 20.67
C GLY A 506 -5.58 -15.67 19.75
N GLY A 507 -5.02 -14.62 20.33
CA GLY A 507 -4.73 -13.39 19.63
C GLY A 507 -4.46 -12.25 20.59
N GLY A 508 -4.24 -11.08 20.01
CA GLY A 508 -4.02 -9.84 20.75
C GLY A 508 -3.38 -8.76 19.88
N PRO A 509 -3.03 -7.60 20.44
CA PRO A 509 -2.53 -6.48 19.65
C PRO A 509 -1.12 -6.77 19.11
N GLN A 510 -0.97 -6.52 17.81
CA GLN A 510 0.31 -6.43 17.14
C GLN A 510 0.59 -4.96 16.80
N VAL A 511 1.79 -4.48 17.16
CA VAL A 511 2.25 -3.11 16.89
C VAL A 511 3.47 -3.20 16.01
N VAL A 512 3.43 -2.53 14.85
CA VAL A 512 4.58 -2.41 13.96
C VAL A 512 4.87 -0.93 13.76
N ARG A 513 6.11 -0.53 14.03
CA ARG A 513 6.60 0.82 13.78
C ARG A 513 7.72 0.81 12.76
N TYR A 514 7.70 1.78 11.86
CA TYR A 514 8.70 2.00 10.84
C TYR A 514 9.54 3.23 11.17
N GLY A 515 10.73 3.29 10.58
CA GLY A 515 11.62 4.45 10.66
C GLY A 515 12.29 4.66 9.31
N PHE A 516 13.03 5.77 9.16
CA PHE A 516 13.81 5.99 7.95
C PHE A 516 14.75 4.79 7.72
N ARG A 517 14.60 4.13 6.56
CA ARG A 517 15.34 2.93 6.16
C ARG A 517 15.22 1.73 7.12
N LYS A 518 14.11 1.62 7.85
CA LYS A 518 13.83 0.50 8.76
C LYS A 518 12.47 -0.14 8.50
N PHE A 519 12.47 -1.39 8.02
CA PHE A 519 11.29 -2.15 7.58
C PHE A 519 11.18 -3.54 8.22
N PRO A 520 10.60 -3.64 9.43
CA PRO A 520 10.19 -2.56 10.33
C PRO A 520 11.36 -2.08 11.23
N ALA A 521 11.13 -1.01 12.00
CA ALA A 521 12.04 -0.60 13.07
C ALA A 521 11.76 -1.34 14.37
N VAL A 522 10.49 -1.58 14.67
CA VAL A 522 10.03 -2.27 15.87
C VAL A 522 8.80 -3.11 15.56
N SER A 523 8.72 -4.31 16.13
CA SER A 523 7.54 -5.17 16.12
C SER A 523 7.25 -5.65 17.54
N HIS A 524 5.99 -5.58 17.96
CA HIS A 524 5.50 -6.14 19.22
C HIS A 524 4.26 -6.98 18.97
N TYR A 525 4.16 -8.13 19.64
CA TYR A 525 2.95 -8.95 19.64
C TYR A 525 2.67 -9.45 21.05
N LEU A 526 1.61 -8.93 21.66
CA LEU A 526 1.07 -9.45 22.91
C LEU A 526 -0.12 -10.33 22.58
N ARG A 527 -0.12 -11.59 23.01
CA ARG A 527 -1.20 -12.54 22.73
C ARG A 527 -1.60 -13.35 23.95
N PHE A 528 -2.91 -13.54 24.09
CA PHE A 528 -3.48 -14.53 25.00
C PHE A 528 -4.01 -15.70 24.19
N ASN A 529 -3.66 -16.92 24.59
CA ASN A 529 -4.07 -18.15 23.91
C ASN A 529 -4.76 -19.09 24.91
N TYR A 530 -5.78 -19.81 24.44
CA TYR A 530 -6.62 -20.69 25.24
C TYR A 530 -6.95 -21.98 24.47
N ALA A 531 -6.86 -23.11 25.15
CA ALA A 531 -7.30 -24.41 24.67
C ALA A 531 -8.56 -24.85 25.41
N PRO A 532 -9.76 -24.82 24.77
CA PRO A 532 -11.01 -25.16 25.44
C PRO A 532 -11.07 -26.59 25.99
N LYS A 533 -10.40 -27.55 25.34
CA LYS A 533 -10.42 -28.96 25.72
C LYS A 533 -9.78 -29.22 27.08
N THR A 534 -8.71 -28.49 27.41
CA THR A 534 -7.90 -28.73 28.62
C THR A 534 -7.98 -27.56 29.59
N GLY A 535 -8.46 -26.40 29.15
CA GLY A 535 -8.40 -25.15 29.89
C GLY A 535 -7.00 -24.57 29.98
N ALA A 536 -6.02 -25.13 29.25
CA ALA A 536 -4.67 -24.60 29.18
C ALA A 536 -4.70 -23.20 28.56
N SER A 537 -3.94 -22.29 29.14
CA SER A 537 -3.84 -20.92 28.63
C SER A 537 -2.45 -20.35 28.83
N ASN A 538 -2.09 -19.41 27.97
CA ASN A 538 -0.85 -18.67 28.09
C ASN A 538 -1.00 -17.22 27.67
N LEU A 539 -0.18 -16.36 28.26
CA LEU A 539 0.06 -14.99 27.81
C LEU A 539 1.49 -14.93 27.29
N LYS A 540 1.67 -14.46 26.06
CA LYS A 540 2.97 -14.31 25.43
C LYS A 540 3.17 -12.90 24.92
N TYR A 541 4.38 -12.38 25.12
CA TYR A 541 4.84 -11.14 24.51
C TYR A 541 6.10 -11.43 23.71
N ASP A 542 6.12 -11.02 22.44
CA ASP A 542 7.31 -11.03 21.60
C ASP A 542 7.56 -9.61 21.11
N GLY A 543 8.75 -9.08 21.37
CA GLY A 543 9.18 -7.74 20.98
C GLY A 543 10.54 -7.79 20.29
N THR A 544 10.62 -7.21 19.10
CA THR A 544 11.88 -7.07 18.34
C THR A 544 12.11 -5.61 18.00
N TRP A 545 13.28 -5.10 18.35
CA TRP A 545 13.80 -3.82 17.88
C TRP A 545 14.90 -4.10 16.85
N PHE A 546 14.59 -3.86 15.58
CA PHE A 546 15.46 -4.20 14.47
C PHE A 546 16.62 -3.22 14.35
N GLN A 547 17.82 -3.75 14.15
CA GLN A 547 19.08 -3.01 14.02
C GLN A 547 19.19 -1.94 15.11
N ARG A 548 18.93 -2.35 16.36
CA ARG A 548 18.92 -1.45 17.51
C ARG A 548 20.33 -1.11 17.98
N VAL A 549 21.24 -2.07 17.87
CA VAL A 549 22.66 -1.91 18.21
C VAL A 549 23.49 -2.26 16.98
N ARG A 550 23.83 -1.25 16.17
CA ARG A 550 24.42 -1.46 14.83
C ARG A 550 23.53 -2.39 14.01
N SER A 551 24.09 -3.48 13.48
CA SER A 551 23.41 -4.53 12.71
C SER A 551 22.66 -5.56 13.55
N TRP A 552 22.68 -5.46 14.89
CA TRP A 552 22.05 -6.42 15.79
C TRP A 552 20.62 -6.00 16.13
N ASP A 553 19.72 -6.97 16.04
CA ASP A 553 18.35 -6.91 16.53
C ASP A 553 18.34 -7.21 18.02
N LEU A 554 17.53 -6.47 18.77
CA LEU A 554 17.24 -6.76 20.17
C LEU A 554 15.90 -7.47 20.25
N ASN A 555 15.88 -8.69 20.78
CA ASN A 555 14.67 -9.48 20.99
C ASN A 555 14.36 -9.63 22.47
N VAL A 556 13.09 -9.52 22.81
CA VAL A 556 12.56 -9.78 24.14
C VAL A 556 11.34 -10.68 23.97
N SER A 557 11.36 -11.83 24.61
CA SER A 557 10.20 -12.72 24.71
C SER A 557 9.83 -12.94 26.18
N SER A 558 8.54 -12.95 26.49
CA SER A 558 8.05 -13.39 27.79
C SER A 558 6.85 -14.29 27.65
N GLU A 559 6.79 -15.31 28.50
CA GLU A 559 5.73 -16.31 28.50
C GLU A 559 5.24 -16.53 29.93
N VAL A 560 3.92 -16.47 30.10
CA VAL A 560 3.22 -16.94 31.29
C VAL A 560 2.35 -18.11 30.87
N LEU A 561 2.69 -19.32 31.31
CA LEU A 561 1.80 -20.48 31.25
C LEU A 561 0.95 -20.48 32.51
N PHE A 562 -0.37 -20.31 32.35
CA PHE A 562 -1.31 -20.26 33.46
C PHE A 562 -1.60 -21.67 34.03
N PRO A 563 -2.11 -21.73 35.28
CA PRO A 563 -2.53 -22.98 35.90
C PRO A 563 -3.51 -23.74 35.00
N LYS A 564 -3.38 -25.08 34.94
CA LYS A 564 -4.01 -26.06 34.01
C LYS A 564 -3.20 -26.42 32.77
N SER A 565 -2.10 -25.73 32.49
CA SER A 565 -1.10 -26.22 31.53
C SER A 565 -0.44 -27.49 32.06
N PHE A 566 -0.07 -28.43 31.18
CA PHE A 566 0.61 -29.66 31.60
C PHE A 566 1.71 -30.08 30.64
N ARG A 567 2.66 -30.87 31.15
CA ARG A 567 3.62 -31.63 30.36
C ARG A 567 3.62 -33.08 30.82
N ASN A 568 3.86 -34.01 29.91
CA ASN A 568 4.11 -35.39 30.32
C ASN A 568 5.57 -35.50 30.77
N PHE A 569 5.76 -35.85 32.04
CA PHE A 569 7.05 -36.11 32.65
C PHE A 569 7.18 -37.60 32.89
N PHE A 570 8.13 -38.24 32.22
CA PHE A 570 8.32 -39.69 32.29
C PHE A 570 9.37 -40.11 33.32
N GLY A 571 10.16 -39.17 33.83
CA GLY A 571 11.27 -39.33 34.78
C GLY A 571 12.57 -38.67 34.28
N LEU A 572 13.63 -38.69 35.09
CA LEU A 572 14.91 -38.04 34.79
C LEU A 572 15.92 -39.01 34.15
N GLY A 573 16.40 -38.66 32.95
CA GLY A 573 17.51 -39.36 32.31
C GLY A 573 17.12 -40.61 31.52
N ASN A 574 18.10 -41.14 30.78
CA ASN A 574 17.90 -42.21 29.80
C ASN A 574 17.67 -43.60 30.44
N GLU A 575 17.90 -43.75 31.74
CA GLU A 575 17.72 -45.01 32.49
C GLU A 575 16.31 -45.15 33.10
N THR A 576 15.43 -44.19 32.83
CA THR A 576 14.07 -44.19 33.37
C THR A 576 13.23 -45.35 32.82
N THR A 577 12.74 -46.21 33.71
CA THR A 577 11.86 -47.32 33.33
C THR A 577 10.40 -46.85 33.26
N LEU A 578 9.81 -46.91 32.07
CA LEU A 578 8.40 -46.62 31.88
C LEU A 578 7.52 -47.70 32.54
N GLN A 579 6.55 -47.27 33.31
CA GLN A 579 5.49 -48.10 33.87
C GLN A 579 4.39 -48.30 32.82
N SER A 580 3.73 -49.46 32.81
CA SER A 580 2.59 -49.75 31.93
C SER A 580 1.32 -49.02 32.38
N ARG A 581 1.38 -47.68 32.47
CA ARG A 581 0.29 -46.79 32.87
C ARG A 581 -0.08 -45.83 31.74
N SER A 582 -1.29 -45.28 31.80
CA SER A 582 -1.74 -44.30 30.80
C SER A 582 -0.96 -42.98 30.89
N ASN A 583 -0.90 -42.20 29.79
CA ASN A 583 -0.27 -40.88 29.77
C ASN A 583 -0.79 -39.89 30.84
N LYS A 584 -1.98 -40.13 31.41
CA LYS A 584 -2.50 -39.32 32.53
C LYS A 584 -1.64 -39.47 33.79
N PHE A 585 -1.05 -40.64 34.00
CA PHE A 585 -0.14 -40.94 35.12
C PHE A 585 1.13 -40.07 35.10
N TYR A 586 1.58 -39.72 33.89
CA TYR A 586 2.80 -38.96 33.66
C TYR A 586 2.55 -37.45 33.61
N ARG A 587 1.33 -36.99 33.90
CA ARG A 587 0.93 -35.60 33.64
C ARG A 587 1.32 -34.68 34.80
N ALA A 588 2.31 -33.82 34.56
CA ALA A 588 2.70 -32.73 35.44
C ALA A 588 1.93 -31.46 35.09
N ARG A 589 1.04 -30.99 35.99
CA ARG A 589 0.46 -29.66 35.87
C ARG A 589 1.46 -28.62 36.33
N LEU A 590 1.59 -27.55 35.56
CA LEU A 590 2.59 -26.53 35.85
C LEU A 590 2.08 -25.14 35.50
N SER A 591 2.60 -24.17 36.24
CA SER A 591 2.65 -22.77 35.84
C SER A 591 4.09 -22.42 35.50
N ARG A 592 4.31 -21.59 34.49
CA ARG A 592 5.65 -21.21 34.07
C ARG A 592 5.70 -19.72 33.80
N TYR A 593 6.76 -19.09 34.30
CA TYR A 593 7.13 -17.73 33.95
C TYR A 593 8.48 -17.81 33.25
N ALA A 594 8.55 -17.35 32.01
CA ALA A 594 9.80 -17.30 31.27
C ALA A 594 10.01 -15.89 30.72
N PHE A 595 11.27 -15.45 30.78
CA PHE A 595 11.74 -14.22 30.17
C PHE A 595 13.02 -14.52 29.40
N GLU A 596 13.07 -14.07 28.16
CA GLU A 596 14.19 -14.23 27.26
C GLU A 596 14.57 -12.88 26.68
N GLY A 597 15.85 -12.56 26.74
CA GLY A 597 16.42 -11.38 26.11
C GLY A 597 17.63 -11.78 25.29
N SER A 598 17.63 -11.46 24.00
CA SER A 598 18.71 -11.82 23.09
C SER A 598 19.07 -10.70 22.12
N LEU A 599 20.31 -10.73 21.67
CA LEU A 599 20.77 -10.01 20.49
C LEU A 599 20.90 -11.02 19.36
N SER A 600 20.29 -10.75 18.21
CA SER A 600 20.44 -11.57 17.01
C SER A 600 20.95 -10.75 15.83
N GLN A 601 21.68 -11.41 14.93
CA GLN A 601 22.09 -10.82 13.66
C GLN A 601 22.07 -11.90 12.58
N SER A 602 21.47 -11.59 11.44
CA SER A 602 21.63 -12.38 10.22
C SER A 602 22.96 -12.01 9.56
N VAL A 603 23.89 -12.96 9.48
CA VAL A 603 25.20 -12.76 8.84
C VAL A 603 25.06 -12.84 7.32
N ASN A 604 24.18 -13.73 6.83
CA ASN A 604 23.78 -13.85 5.44
C ASN A 604 22.41 -14.57 5.37
N GLN A 605 21.97 -14.98 4.17
CA GLN A 605 20.67 -15.63 3.98
C GLN A 605 20.53 -17.01 4.66
N VAL A 606 21.63 -17.63 5.07
CA VAL A 606 21.66 -19.00 5.61
C VAL A 606 22.12 -19.04 7.07
N LEU A 607 22.94 -18.07 7.49
CA LEU A 607 23.52 -18.02 8.83
C LEU A 607 22.97 -16.84 9.64
N SER A 608 22.39 -17.15 10.80
CA SER A 608 22.08 -16.20 11.86
C SER A 608 22.85 -16.56 13.14
N VAL A 609 23.23 -15.54 13.90
CA VAL A 609 23.84 -15.68 15.23
C VAL A 609 22.89 -15.04 16.24
N GLU A 610 22.65 -15.74 17.34
CA GLU A 610 21.85 -15.24 18.45
C GLU A 610 22.58 -15.51 19.76
N LEU A 611 22.66 -14.47 20.60
CA LEU A 611 23.28 -14.51 21.92
C LEU A 611 22.29 -13.92 22.91
N GLY A 612 21.88 -14.71 23.89
CA GLY A 612 20.85 -14.29 24.82
C GLY A 612 20.87 -15.05 26.13
N ASN A 613 20.03 -14.59 27.03
CA ASN A 613 19.75 -15.24 28.31
C ASN A 613 18.30 -15.68 28.34
N ARG A 614 18.05 -16.77 29.05
CA ARG A 614 16.72 -17.25 29.40
C ARG A 614 16.65 -17.40 30.91
N LEU A 615 15.64 -16.80 31.51
CA LEU A 615 15.27 -17.00 32.91
C LEU A 615 13.91 -17.68 32.92
N SER A 616 13.78 -18.80 33.62
CA SER A 616 12.46 -19.41 33.80
C SER A 616 12.24 -19.97 35.20
N ALA A 617 11.05 -19.71 35.73
CA ALA A 617 10.54 -20.31 36.95
C ALA A 617 9.38 -21.24 36.59
N THR A 618 9.48 -22.50 36.99
CA THR A 618 8.41 -23.49 36.80
C THR A 618 7.91 -23.93 38.17
N ILE A 619 6.61 -23.73 38.38
CA ILE A 619 5.90 -24.12 39.58
C ILE A 619 5.05 -25.32 39.21
N ILE A 620 5.28 -26.45 39.88
CA ILE A 620 4.52 -27.68 39.64
C ILE A 620 3.38 -27.71 40.65
N ASP A 621 2.17 -27.97 40.16
CA ASP A 621 0.99 -28.13 41.00
C ASP A 621 1.04 -29.53 41.61
N ASP A 622 1.48 -29.60 42.86
CA ASP A 622 1.60 -30.81 43.68
C ASP A 622 0.25 -31.24 44.26
N ASN A 623 -0.76 -31.31 43.39
CA ASN A 623 -2.01 -31.97 43.74
C ASN A 623 -1.70 -33.47 43.92
N SER A 624 -1.53 -33.83 45.19
CA SER A 624 -1.25 -35.16 45.73
C SER A 624 -2.39 -36.14 45.43
N ASP A 625 -2.50 -36.52 44.17
CA ASP A 625 -3.15 -37.76 43.80
C ASP A 625 -2.10 -38.86 44.01
N GLU A 626 -2.32 -39.78 44.97
CA GLU A 626 -1.41 -40.92 45.27
C GLU A 626 -1.08 -41.80 44.04
N SER A 627 -1.75 -41.52 42.93
CA SER A 627 -1.59 -42.12 41.62
C SER A 627 -0.73 -41.32 40.62
N ASN A 628 0.04 -40.30 41.01
CA ASN A 628 0.84 -39.45 40.10
C ASN A 628 2.36 -39.58 40.31
N ILE A 629 3.17 -39.46 39.24
CA ILE A 629 4.65 -39.56 39.27
C ILE A 629 5.36 -38.35 39.94
N LEU A 630 4.60 -37.35 40.40
CA LEU A 630 5.15 -36.05 40.83
C LEU A 630 5.85 -36.04 42.20
N ASN A 631 5.82 -37.15 42.96
CA ASN A 631 6.54 -37.28 44.24
C ASN A 631 8.07 -37.11 44.12
N GLU A 632 8.61 -37.00 42.91
CA GLU A 632 10.04 -36.84 42.61
C GLU A 632 10.42 -35.42 42.12
N LEU A 633 9.47 -34.48 42.01
CA LEU A 633 9.67 -33.16 41.41
C LEU A 633 9.53 -32.00 42.41
N GLY A 634 10.56 -31.15 42.50
CA GLY A 634 10.52 -29.87 43.22
C GLY A 634 10.29 -28.67 42.30
N ASN A 635 9.95 -27.51 42.88
CA ASN A 635 9.91 -26.24 42.14
C ASN A 635 11.31 -25.90 41.60
N GLY A 636 11.37 -25.44 40.34
CA GLY A 636 12.62 -25.18 39.64
C GLY A 636 12.77 -23.74 39.17
N PHE A 637 13.98 -23.20 39.34
CA PHE A 637 14.44 -21.94 38.74
C PHE A 637 15.66 -22.26 37.88
N SER A 638 15.67 -21.79 36.63
CA SER A 638 16.73 -22.06 35.64
C SER A 638 17.09 -20.81 34.87
#